data_AF-A0A851T9U6-F1
#
_entry.id   AF-A0A851T9U6-F1
#
_cell.length_a   1.000
_cell.length_b   1.000
_cell.length_c   1.000
_cell.angle_alpha   90.00
_cell.angle_beta   90.00
_cell.angle_gamma   90.00
#
_symmetry.space_group_name_H-M   'P 1'
#
loop_
_entity.id
_entity.type
_entity.pdbx_description
1 polymer ?
#
loop_
_entity_poly.entity_id
_entity_poly.type
_entity_poly.pdbx_seq_one_letter_code
_entity_poly.pdbx_strand_id
1 'polypeptide(L)'
;FDPLLIESKTAATAVLMLSSPEEEVLVKACEAIYKFASKGDENKVTLLGLGAVEPLYKLISHEDPTVRRNAITVFGIMASNPDVRKLLRELDATNSLISRLTPEEDVVIHEFATLCLAHMASEYTSKIQIFEQGGLEPLIRLLGSPDPDVKKNSIECIYLLVQDFQSRAAVRELNVIPALLELLKSEYPVIQLLALKTLEVISNDRETRIILTEHQGLDYLLKILETKEFSDLHVEALAVVGNCLEDVDTMQSIQRSGGLKKLLSFIEVSTLPDVQKNAARAIAKAAYDSENRKILNEHEVEMCLINLLGNDNDGVKAAASQAISAMCENLASKRAFGPQGIPKLVQLLSSDNEEVKESAVVALANLTAASPGNVSAVAEAEGIEPLINTLSAQRDGAIANAAAVLANMAMQEPLRLSVLGHGAMSALVGPLRSSNSRVQSTAAFAVAAFGCDANARTELRNANGLRPLIELLRSRNEEVRRNACWAVMVCASDEPTAIELCRLGALENLEEINLSTGHKNNFSKGALEKLLDNNLSQKYGQMGYLSSNNIITDGFYDCGQIQPGVKFLSLEELSKQELTDRRAIIFINAKPQNTVPIPFPPKSVCLKCSGRELFCWSSFKNYIILKKGYIVFYVRKGKVKKEEEKVKEEEVQITPEVQDEVNLENVPWSPPPDVILLEYINDASKTILPLTTTWKQVVALAQFVADKMGGPIERDRLHDFSWELHISEIEFELKCNVVPIGKVKKGTFYHRALLFKVIADRIGIGCSLVRGEYNRAWNEVKLVDDSPQGITGLLLPPQEYIIDLMFEPGNLMKQGSAEADRYKCI
;
A
#
# COMPACT_ATOMS: atom_id res chain seq x y z
N PHE A 1 67.10 -50.47 -39.28
CA PHE A 1 67.13 -49.08 -38.79
C PHE A 1 66.51 -49.08 -37.43
N ASP A 2 67.20 -48.52 -36.42
CA ASP A 2 66.59 -48.33 -35.11
C ASP A 2 65.43 -47.34 -35.22
N PRO A 3 64.36 -47.49 -34.42
CA PRO A 3 63.28 -46.51 -34.38
C PRO A 3 63.83 -45.15 -33.93
N LEU A 4 63.67 -44.13 -34.76
CA LEU A 4 64.06 -42.77 -34.42
C LEU A 4 63.25 -42.29 -33.21
N LEU A 5 63.93 -41.94 -32.12
CA LEU A 5 63.31 -41.30 -30.96
C LEU A 5 62.91 -39.86 -31.32
N ILE A 6 61.68 -39.70 -31.84
CA ILE A 6 61.09 -38.40 -32.16
C ILE A 6 60.65 -37.70 -30.86
N GLU A 7 61.61 -37.14 -30.14
CA GLU A 7 61.36 -36.24 -29.00
C GLU A 7 61.40 -34.77 -29.44
N SER A 8 60.23 -34.14 -29.53
CA SER A 8 60.12 -32.70 -29.78
C SER A 8 60.52 -31.90 -28.54
N LYS A 9 61.55 -31.05 -28.66
CA LYS A 9 62.06 -30.22 -27.56
C LYS A 9 61.37 -28.86 -27.41
N THR A 10 60.51 -28.46 -28.34
CA THR A 10 59.79 -27.16 -28.26
C THR A 10 58.32 -27.31 -28.68
N ALA A 11 57.43 -26.53 -28.07
CA ALA A 11 56.00 -26.56 -28.38
C ALA A 11 55.73 -26.20 -29.85
N ALA A 12 56.44 -25.22 -30.42
CA ALA A 12 56.32 -24.82 -31.82
C ALA A 12 56.65 -25.97 -32.79
N THR A 13 57.72 -26.75 -32.50
CA THR A 13 58.06 -27.94 -33.30
C THR A 13 56.96 -28.99 -33.22
N ALA A 14 56.39 -29.24 -32.02
CA ALA A 14 55.31 -30.20 -31.86
C ALA A 14 54.02 -29.78 -32.61
N VAL A 15 53.69 -28.48 -32.63
CA VAL A 15 52.53 -27.95 -33.39
C VAL A 15 52.74 -28.12 -34.91
N LEU A 16 53.93 -27.85 -35.43
CA LEU A 16 54.24 -28.08 -36.85
C LEU A 16 54.12 -29.56 -37.25
N MET A 17 54.49 -30.48 -36.36
CA MET A 17 54.39 -31.93 -36.60
C MET A 17 52.93 -32.43 -36.75
N LEU A 18 51.92 -31.67 -36.28
CA LEU A 18 50.50 -32.02 -36.48
C LEU A 18 50.04 -31.97 -37.95
N SER A 19 50.86 -31.43 -38.86
CA SER A 19 50.61 -31.46 -40.31
C SER A 19 51.35 -32.58 -41.03
N SER A 20 51.95 -33.53 -40.30
CA SER A 20 52.64 -34.69 -40.88
C SER A 20 51.65 -35.69 -41.49
N PRO A 21 51.96 -36.32 -42.63
CA PRO A 21 51.20 -37.47 -43.14
C PRO A 21 51.51 -38.78 -42.41
N GLU A 22 52.53 -38.82 -41.54
CA GLU A 22 52.95 -40.02 -40.82
C GLU A 22 52.26 -40.15 -39.46
N GLU A 23 51.50 -41.22 -39.25
CA GLU A 23 50.70 -41.46 -38.04
C GLU A 23 51.54 -41.50 -36.76
N GLU A 24 52.72 -42.13 -36.78
CA GLU A 24 53.64 -42.14 -35.63
C GLU A 24 54.08 -40.71 -35.24
N VAL A 25 54.29 -39.84 -36.22
CA VAL A 25 54.66 -38.43 -35.99
C VAL A 25 53.49 -37.65 -35.38
N LEU A 26 52.26 -37.88 -35.87
CA LEU A 26 51.04 -37.28 -35.32
C LEU A 26 50.79 -37.74 -33.86
N VAL A 27 50.93 -39.03 -33.59
CA VAL A 27 50.84 -39.60 -32.23
C VAL A 27 51.84 -38.94 -31.28
N LYS A 28 53.11 -38.83 -31.69
CA LYS A 28 54.17 -38.18 -30.88
C LYS A 28 53.97 -36.68 -30.73
N ALA A 29 53.45 -36.00 -31.74
CA ALA A 29 53.10 -34.58 -31.68
C ALA A 29 52.00 -34.34 -30.63
N CYS A 30 50.89 -35.07 -30.71
CA CYS A 30 49.80 -34.96 -29.73
C CYS A 30 50.24 -35.34 -28.31
N GLU A 31 51.06 -36.38 -28.12
CA GLU A 31 51.64 -36.72 -26.81
C GLU A 31 52.49 -35.57 -26.22
N ALA A 32 53.32 -34.93 -27.05
CA ALA A 32 54.17 -33.81 -26.62
C ALA A 32 53.33 -32.56 -26.27
N ILE A 33 52.30 -32.27 -27.07
CA ILE A 33 51.38 -31.15 -26.85
C ILE A 33 50.55 -31.37 -25.59
N TYR A 34 50.01 -32.58 -25.37
CA TYR A 34 49.32 -32.95 -24.13
C TYR A 34 50.22 -32.71 -22.90
N LYS A 35 51.44 -33.25 -22.90
CA LYS A 35 52.42 -33.07 -21.80
C LYS A 35 52.82 -31.61 -21.58
N PHE A 36 52.65 -30.73 -22.56
CA PHE A 36 52.89 -29.30 -22.44
C PHE A 36 51.64 -28.56 -21.91
N ALA A 37 50.47 -28.81 -22.50
CA ALA A 37 49.19 -28.21 -22.11
C ALA A 37 48.79 -28.53 -20.66
N SER A 38 49.03 -29.76 -20.19
CA SER A 38 48.69 -30.19 -18.82
C SER A 38 49.56 -29.59 -17.72
N LYS A 39 50.59 -28.79 -18.05
CA LYS A 39 51.46 -28.12 -17.07
C LYS A 39 50.96 -26.74 -16.61
N GLY A 40 49.95 -26.15 -17.26
CA GLY A 40 49.37 -24.87 -16.84
C GLY A 40 48.70 -24.09 -17.98
N ASP A 41 47.89 -23.10 -17.62
CA ASP A 41 47.08 -22.34 -18.60
C ASP A 41 47.92 -21.46 -19.53
N GLU A 42 49.06 -20.94 -19.06
CA GLU A 42 50.03 -20.20 -19.90
C GLU A 42 50.50 -21.02 -21.11
N ASN A 43 50.65 -22.35 -20.93
CA ASN A 43 51.03 -23.26 -22.02
C ASN A 43 49.87 -23.48 -22.99
N LYS A 44 48.62 -23.49 -22.52
CA LYS A 44 47.42 -23.57 -23.38
C LYS A 44 47.28 -22.31 -24.24
N VAL A 45 47.50 -21.13 -23.66
CA VAL A 45 47.56 -19.84 -24.39
C VAL A 45 48.73 -19.82 -25.38
N THR A 46 49.89 -20.35 -25.00
CA THR A 46 51.05 -20.48 -25.92
C THR A 46 50.73 -21.38 -27.12
N LEU A 47 50.10 -22.54 -26.90
CA LEU A 47 49.66 -23.44 -27.97
C LEU A 47 48.59 -22.82 -28.87
N LEU A 48 47.66 -22.05 -28.30
CA LEU A 48 46.67 -21.28 -29.06
C LEU A 48 47.35 -20.24 -29.96
N GLY A 49 48.29 -19.45 -29.42
CA GLY A 49 49.07 -18.47 -30.18
C GLY A 49 50.00 -19.07 -31.24
N LEU A 50 50.36 -20.35 -31.10
CA LEU A 50 51.09 -21.14 -32.11
C LEU A 50 50.17 -21.77 -33.17
N GLY A 51 48.85 -21.62 -33.07
CA GLY A 51 47.88 -22.16 -34.03
C GLY A 51 47.59 -23.65 -33.88
N ALA A 52 47.79 -24.25 -32.69
CA ALA A 52 47.63 -25.69 -32.47
C ALA A 52 46.20 -26.23 -32.70
N VAL A 53 45.18 -25.39 -32.52
CA VAL A 53 43.76 -25.80 -32.48
C VAL A 53 43.24 -26.27 -33.84
N GLU A 54 43.58 -25.59 -34.94
CA GLU A 54 43.09 -25.97 -36.28
C GLU A 54 43.64 -27.31 -36.80
N PRO A 55 44.95 -27.63 -36.67
CA PRO A 55 45.45 -28.95 -37.02
C PRO A 55 44.85 -30.05 -36.14
N LEU A 56 44.77 -29.84 -34.82
CA LEU A 56 44.14 -30.80 -33.90
C LEU A 56 42.68 -31.10 -34.29
N TYR A 57 41.92 -30.08 -34.73
CA TYR A 57 40.52 -30.22 -35.11
C TYR A 57 40.34 -31.20 -36.27
N LYS A 58 41.21 -31.12 -37.28
CA LYS A 58 41.23 -32.06 -38.42
C LYS A 58 41.50 -33.50 -37.98
N LEU A 59 42.28 -33.69 -36.90
CA LEU A 59 42.62 -35.00 -36.37
C LEU A 59 41.49 -35.65 -35.53
N ILE A 60 40.43 -34.91 -35.13
CA ILE A 60 39.22 -35.51 -34.51
C ILE A 60 38.53 -36.50 -35.45
N SER A 61 38.69 -36.34 -36.76
CA SER A 61 38.10 -37.20 -37.79
C SER A 61 39.12 -38.12 -38.46
N HIS A 62 40.31 -38.30 -37.88
CA HIS A 62 41.36 -39.15 -38.45
C HIS A 62 40.95 -40.64 -38.48
N GLU A 63 41.39 -41.36 -39.52
CA GLU A 63 41.08 -42.78 -39.73
C GLU A 63 41.69 -43.64 -38.61
N ASP A 64 43.00 -43.52 -38.36
CA ASP A 64 43.65 -44.19 -37.22
C ASP A 64 43.03 -43.77 -35.86
N PRO A 65 42.54 -44.74 -35.05
CA PRO A 65 42.01 -44.47 -33.71
C PRO A 65 43.01 -43.86 -32.74
N THR A 66 44.31 -44.12 -32.87
CA THR A 66 45.33 -43.65 -31.91
C THR A 66 45.57 -42.15 -32.05
N VAL A 67 45.73 -41.68 -33.30
CA VAL A 67 45.81 -40.26 -33.66
C VAL A 67 44.53 -39.55 -33.21
N ARG A 68 43.36 -40.12 -33.52
CA ARG A 68 42.05 -39.55 -33.15
C ARG A 68 41.87 -39.40 -31.64
N ARG A 69 42.16 -40.46 -30.87
CA ARG A 69 42.15 -40.43 -29.40
C ARG A 69 43.10 -39.37 -28.85
N ASN A 70 44.35 -39.36 -29.33
CA ASN A 70 45.36 -38.43 -28.81
C ASN A 70 44.98 -36.96 -29.12
N ALA A 71 44.37 -36.66 -30.27
CA ALA A 71 43.88 -35.33 -30.61
C ALA A 71 42.73 -34.87 -29.69
N ILE A 72 41.74 -35.74 -29.44
CA ILE A 72 40.62 -35.47 -28.52
C ILE A 72 41.12 -35.28 -27.07
N THR A 73 42.12 -36.06 -26.67
CA THR A 73 42.80 -35.91 -25.36
C THR A 73 43.41 -34.52 -25.18
N VAL A 74 44.08 -33.98 -26.21
CA VAL A 74 44.59 -32.61 -26.17
C VAL A 74 43.44 -31.60 -26.04
N PHE A 75 42.32 -31.80 -26.77
CA PHE A 75 41.19 -30.88 -26.71
C PHE A 75 40.51 -30.80 -25.36
N GLY A 76 40.23 -31.94 -24.70
CA GLY A 76 39.62 -31.94 -23.37
C GLY A 76 40.39 -31.09 -22.36
N ILE A 77 41.72 -31.16 -22.39
CA ILE A 77 42.60 -30.32 -21.55
C ILE A 77 42.61 -28.86 -22.02
N MET A 78 42.74 -28.58 -23.32
CA MET A 78 42.82 -27.20 -23.83
C MET A 78 41.51 -26.42 -23.65
N ALA A 79 40.34 -27.08 -23.71
CA ALA A 79 39.02 -26.45 -23.59
C ALA A 79 38.73 -25.81 -22.21
N SER A 80 39.54 -26.10 -21.19
CA SER A 80 39.49 -25.35 -19.92
C SER A 80 39.80 -23.85 -20.11
N ASN A 81 40.57 -23.48 -21.14
CA ASN A 81 40.86 -22.09 -21.48
C ASN A 81 39.71 -21.43 -22.31
N PRO A 82 39.21 -20.22 -21.94
CA PRO A 82 38.11 -19.57 -22.64
C PRO A 82 38.38 -19.21 -24.12
N ASP A 83 39.58 -18.75 -24.46
CA ASP A 83 39.93 -18.37 -25.83
C ASP A 83 39.99 -19.58 -26.75
N VAL A 84 40.43 -20.74 -26.22
CA VAL A 84 40.32 -22.02 -26.93
C VAL A 84 38.86 -22.38 -27.20
N ARG A 85 37.96 -22.28 -26.21
CA ARG A 85 36.52 -22.59 -26.41
C ARG A 85 35.87 -21.72 -27.47
N LYS A 86 36.23 -20.43 -27.51
CA LYS A 86 35.80 -19.52 -28.57
C LYS A 86 36.19 -20.05 -29.95
N LEU A 87 37.45 -20.44 -30.14
CA LEU A 87 37.93 -20.97 -31.42
C LEU A 87 37.32 -22.34 -31.75
N LEU A 88 37.11 -23.21 -30.76
CA LEU A 88 36.41 -24.49 -30.94
C LEU A 88 34.97 -24.31 -31.44
N ARG A 89 34.26 -23.28 -30.95
CA ARG A 89 32.92 -22.90 -31.44
C ARG A 89 32.97 -22.37 -32.87
N GLU A 90 33.97 -21.56 -33.21
CA GLU A 90 34.17 -21.04 -34.57
C GLU A 90 34.48 -22.15 -35.60
N LEU A 91 35.05 -23.27 -35.15
CA LEU A 91 35.35 -24.47 -35.95
C LEU A 91 34.22 -25.52 -35.97
N ASP A 92 33.09 -25.28 -35.32
CA ASP A 92 32.01 -26.28 -35.09
C ASP A 92 32.49 -27.61 -34.46
N ALA A 93 33.51 -27.54 -33.60
CA ALA A 93 34.09 -28.74 -32.98
C ALA A 93 33.10 -29.53 -32.12
N THR A 94 32.04 -28.87 -31.61
CA THR A 94 30.95 -29.48 -30.85
C THR A 94 30.32 -30.67 -31.58
N ASN A 95 30.03 -30.52 -32.87
CA ASN A 95 29.39 -31.54 -33.69
C ASN A 95 30.32 -32.75 -33.90
N SER A 96 31.59 -32.47 -34.20
CA SER A 96 32.62 -33.50 -34.31
C SER A 96 32.78 -34.28 -33.01
N LEU A 97 32.82 -33.61 -31.85
CA LEU A 97 32.92 -34.25 -30.53
C LEU A 97 31.72 -35.14 -30.22
N ILE A 98 30.49 -34.66 -30.45
CA ILE A 98 29.25 -35.45 -30.27
C ILE A 98 29.28 -36.72 -31.15
N SER A 99 29.77 -36.60 -32.40
CA SER A 99 29.91 -37.73 -33.32
C SER A 99 30.95 -38.80 -32.90
N ARG A 100 31.71 -38.57 -31.82
CA ARG A 100 32.67 -39.51 -31.21
C ARG A 100 32.16 -40.13 -29.90
N LEU A 101 30.95 -39.78 -29.45
CA LEU A 101 30.33 -40.36 -28.26
C LEU A 101 29.56 -41.68 -28.56
N THR A 102 29.92 -42.40 -29.62
CA THR A 102 29.26 -43.67 -30.00
C THR A 102 29.79 -44.84 -29.14
N PRO A 103 29.00 -45.90 -28.90
CA PRO A 103 29.39 -47.00 -28.01
C PRO A 103 30.66 -47.77 -28.43
N GLU A 104 31.06 -47.66 -29.70
CA GLU A 104 32.18 -48.37 -30.30
C GLU A 104 33.53 -47.65 -30.16
N GLU A 105 33.51 -46.36 -29.79
CA GLU A 105 34.73 -45.56 -29.58
C GLU A 105 35.39 -45.87 -28.22
N ASP A 106 36.69 -45.56 -28.12
CA ASP A 106 37.51 -45.82 -26.94
C ASP A 106 37.05 -45.01 -25.71
N VAL A 107 37.16 -45.58 -24.50
CA VAL A 107 36.72 -44.93 -23.26
C VAL A 107 37.46 -43.61 -23.02
N VAL A 108 38.74 -43.50 -23.42
CA VAL A 108 39.51 -42.24 -23.33
C VAL A 108 38.97 -41.19 -24.33
N ILE A 109 38.44 -41.61 -25.48
CA ILE A 109 37.72 -40.69 -26.38
C ILE A 109 36.47 -40.15 -25.69
N HIS A 110 35.67 -41.01 -25.04
CA HIS A 110 34.50 -40.55 -24.27
C HIS A 110 34.90 -39.61 -23.13
N GLU A 111 35.95 -39.93 -22.36
CA GLU A 111 36.42 -39.14 -21.21
C GLU A 111 36.76 -37.70 -21.63
N PHE A 112 37.65 -37.56 -22.62
CA PHE A 112 38.13 -36.24 -23.04
C PHE A 112 37.17 -35.49 -23.96
N ALA A 113 36.33 -36.19 -24.74
CA ALA A 113 35.26 -35.54 -25.50
C ALA A 113 34.17 -34.98 -24.56
N THR A 114 33.73 -35.75 -23.56
CA THR A 114 32.76 -35.26 -22.57
C THR A 114 33.35 -34.17 -21.67
N LEU A 115 34.64 -34.24 -21.30
CA LEU A 115 35.34 -33.15 -20.63
C LEU A 115 35.35 -31.87 -21.47
N CYS A 116 35.63 -31.98 -22.77
CA CYS A 116 35.59 -30.86 -23.69
C CYS A 116 34.18 -30.25 -23.77
N LEU A 117 33.14 -31.09 -23.91
CA LEU A 117 31.75 -30.65 -23.98
C LEU A 117 31.26 -30.03 -22.66
N ALA A 118 31.68 -30.53 -21.50
CA ALA A 118 31.39 -29.93 -20.19
C ALA A 118 32.02 -28.54 -20.06
N HIS A 119 33.30 -28.37 -20.43
CA HIS A 119 33.93 -27.06 -20.48
C HIS A 119 33.22 -26.11 -21.47
N MET A 120 32.83 -26.60 -22.66
CA MET A 120 32.07 -25.84 -23.64
C MET A 120 30.71 -25.39 -23.09
N ALA A 121 29.97 -26.27 -22.40
CA ALA A 121 28.66 -25.99 -21.80
C ALA A 121 28.67 -24.93 -20.69
N SER A 122 29.84 -24.46 -20.24
CA SER A 122 29.93 -23.26 -19.38
C SER A 122 29.51 -21.97 -20.10
N GLU A 123 29.51 -21.95 -21.45
CA GLU A 123 29.16 -20.79 -22.27
C GLU A 123 27.80 -20.96 -22.96
N TYR A 124 26.91 -19.97 -22.79
CA TYR A 124 25.53 -19.99 -23.29
C TYR A 124 25.40 -20.36 -24.77
N THR A 125 26.23 -19.79 -25.65
CA THR A 125 26.22 -20.11 -27.09
C THR A 125 26.56 -21.56 -27.39
N SER A 126 27.48 -22.13 -26.61
CA SER A 126 27.94 -23.51 -26.79
C SER A 126 26.91 -24.51 -26.27
N LYS A 127 26.15 -24.17 -25.21
CA LYS A 127 25.01 -24.97 -24.75
C LYS A 127 23.97 -25.17 -25.86
N ILE A 128 23.62 -24.08 -26.56
CA ILE A 128 22.68 -24.12 -27.68
C ILE A 128 23.20 -25.05 -28.78
N GLN A 129 24.48 -24.93 -29.17
CA GLN A 129 25.07 -25.86 -30.15
C GLN A 129 25.00 -27.32 -29.71
N ILE A 130 25.39 -27.64 -28.46
CA ILE A 130 25.34 -29.02 -27.93
C ILE A 130 23.91 -29.57 -27.96
N PHE A 131 22.91 -28.73 -27.64
CA PHE A 131 21.50 -29.09 -27.66
C PHE A 131 20.98 -29.32 -29.10
N GLU A 132 21.17 -28.35 -30.00
CA GLU A 132 20.72 -28.42 -31.39
C GLU A 132 21.36 -29.57 -32.18
N GLN A 133 22.59 -29.96 -31.81
CA GLN A 133 23.33 -31.07 -32.41
C GLN A 133 23.01 -32.44 -31.76
N GLY A 134 21.98 -32.50 -30.89
CA GLY A 134 21.50 -33.76 -30.30
C GLY A 134 22.41 -34.36 -29.22
N GLY A 135 23.30 -33.57 -28.62
CA GLY A 135 24.31 -34.07 -27.68
C GLY A 135 23.76 -34.71 -26.39
N LEU A 136 22.51 -34.42 -26.01
CA LEU A 136 21.90 -34.96 -24.79
C LEU A 136 21.73 -36.48 -24.79
N GLU A 137 21.34 -37.11 -25.90
CA GLU A 137 21.12 -38.56 -25.95
C GLU A 137 22.44 -39.34 -25.74
N PRO A 138 23.56 -39.04 -26.44
CA PRO A 138 24.85 -39.66 -26.16
C PRO A 138 25.35 -39.40 -24.72
N LEU A 139 25.18 -38.19 -24.19
CA LEU A 139 25.58 -37.86 -22.81
C LEU A 139 24.80 -38.67 -21.76
N ILE A 140 23.48 -38.84 -21.94
CA ILE A 140 22.65 -39.64 -21.04
C ILE A 140 23.05 -41.13 -21.11
N ARG A 141 23.34 -41.66 -22.30
CA ARG A 141 23.86 -43.02 -22.47
C ARG A 141 25.18 -43.24 -21.72
N LEU A 142 26.09 -42.26 -21.76
CA LEU A 142 27.39 -42.35 -21.10
C LEU A 142 27.33 -42.27 -19.56
N LEU A 143 26.20 -41.91 -18.96
CA LEU A 143 25.97 -42.10 -17.51
C LEU A 143 26.04 -43.57 -17.09
N GLY A 144 25.82 -44.50 -18.02
CA GLY A 144 26.00 -45.94 -17.81
C GLY A 144 27.45 -46.44 -17.92
N SER A 145 28.42 -45.58 -18.23
CA SER A 145 29.83 -45.98 -18.45
C SER A 145 30.42 -46.70 -17.23
N PRO A 146 31.28 -47.74 -17.41
CA PRO A 146 32.05 -48.28 -16.29
C PRO A 146 33.05 -47.26 -15.72
N ASP A 147 33.45 -46.26 -16.52
CA ASP A 147 34.45 -45.27 -16.15
C ASP A 147 33.87 -44.09 -15.34
N PRO A 148 34.48 -43.70 -14.22
CA PRO A 148 33.97 -42.64 -13.34
C PRO A 148 34.17 -41.24 -13.92
N ASP A 149 35.23 -40.98 -14.69
CA ASP A 149 35.51 -39.66 -15.26
C ASP A 149 34.58 -39.37 -16.45
N VAL A 150 34.32 -40.37 -17.30
CA VAL A 150 33.24 -40.33 -18.32
C VAL A 150 31.90 -40.02 -17.68
N LYS A 151 31.53 -40.72 -16.59
CA LYS A 151 30.30 -40.45 -15.83
C LYS A 151 30.25 -39.03 -15.32
N LYS A 152 31.29 -38.59 -14.61
CA LYS A 152 31.41 -37.27 -13.97
C LYS A 152 31.35 -36.12 -14.99
N ASN A 153 32.03 -36.25 -16.13
CA ASN A 153 32.01 -35.24 -17.19
C ASN A 153 30.66 -35.22 -17.93
N SER A 154 30.06 -36.38 -18.17
CA SER A 154 28.73 -36.48 -18.79
C SER A 154 27.64 -35.84 -17.94
N ILE A 155 27.60 -36.12 -16.63
CA ILE A 155 26.60 -35.53 -15.72
C ILE A 155 26.86 -34.03 -15.48
N GLU A 156 28.11 -33.57 -15.45
CA GLU A 156 28.43 -32.13 -15.38
C GLU A 156 27.95 -31.39 -16.64
N CYS A 157 28.17 -31.95 -17.83
CA CYS A 157 27.66 -31.37 -19.08
C CYS A 157 26.12 -31.30 -19.07
N ILE A 158 25.44 -32.39 -18.68
CA ILE A 158 23.97 -32.41 -18.54
C ILE A 158 23.50 -31.36 -17.51
N TYR A 159 24.13 -31.28 -16.33
CA TYR A 159 23.82 -30.29 -15.29
C TYR A 159 23.89 -28.86 -15.82
N LEU A 160 24.92 -28.53 -16.60
CA LEU A 160 25.08 -27.22 -17.23
C LEU A 160 24.01 -26.95 -18.30
N LEU A 161 23.63 -27.96 -19.08
CA LEU A 161 22.59 -27.83 -20.11
C LEU A 161 21.18 -27.67 -19.50
N VAL A 162 20.82 -28.42 -18.45
CA VAL A 162 19.47 -28.38 -17.84
C VAL A 162 19.17 -27.09 -17.06
N GLN A 163 20.14 -26.17 -16.92
CA GLN A 163 19.83 -24.80 -16.49
C GLN A 163 18.85 -24.12 -17.47
N ASP A 164 18.94 -24.47 -18.75
CA ASP A 164 18.10 -23.94 -19.82
C ASP A 164 16.83 -24.78 -20.01
N PHE A 165 15.66 -24.10 -20.13
CA PHE A 165 14.34 -24.74 -20.12
C PHE A 165 14.13 -25.77 -21.25
N GLN A 166 14.70 -25.53 -22.44
CA GLN A 166 14.58 -26.46 -23.58
C GLN A 166 15.29 -27.79 -23.30
N SER A 167 16.47 -27.75 -22.68
CA SER A 167 17.21 -28.95 -22.27
C SER A 167 16.46 -29.76 -21.22
N ARG A 168 15.75 -29.10 -20.27
CA ARG A 168 14.92 -29.79 -19.26
C ARG A 168 13.81 -30.63 -19.89
N ALA A 169 13.12 -30.08 -20.89
CA ALA A 169 12.10 -30.83 -21.64
C ALA A 169 12.70 -32.06 -22.36
N ALA A 170 13.86 -31.89 -23.01
CA ALA A 170 14.50 -32.98 -23.77
C ALA A 170 15.07 -34.10 -22.87
N VAL A 171 15.73 -33.79 -21.74
CA VAL A 171 16.23 -34.85 -20.84
C VAL A 171 15.10 -35.66 -20.19
N ARG A 172 13.93 -35.06 -20.04
CA ARG A 172 12.70 -35.74 -19.60
C ARG A 172 12.17 -36.69 -20.69
N GLU A 173 12.11 -36.25 -21.95
CA GLU A 173 11.73 -37.09 -23.09
C GLU A 173 12.70 -38.27 -23.32
N LEU A 174 13.98 -38.06 -23.02
CA LEU A 174 15.04 -39.09 -23.04
C LEU A 174 15.08 -39.98 -21.78
N ASN A 175 14.10 -39.84 -20.87
CA ASN A 175 13.98 -40.58 -19.60
C ASN A 175 15.28 -40.64 -18.77
N VAL A 176 15.86 -39.48 -18.44
CA VAL A 176 17.14 -39.40 -17.71
C VAL A 176 17.07 -39.91 -16.26
N ILE A 177 15.88 -39.93 -15.63
CA ILE A 177 15.71 -40.16 -14.18
C ILE A 177 16.30 -41.49 -13.67
N PRO A 178 16.05 -42.66 -14.29
CA PRO A 178 16.64 -43.93 -13.85
C PRO A 178 18.17 -43.91 -13.84
N ALA A 179 18.79 -43.24 -14.82
CA ALA A 179 20.23 -43.09 -14.86
C ALA A 179 20.74 -42.21 -13.71
N LEU A 180 20.06 -41.09 -13.41
CA LEU A 180 20.40 -40.23 -12.26
C LEU A 180 20.28 -40.97 -10.93
N LEU A 181 19.22 -41.76 -10.73
CA LEU A 181 19.02 -42.57 -9.52
C LEU A 181 20.08 -43.66 -9.36
N GLU A 182 20.62 -44.20 -10.45
CA GLU A 182 21.76 -45.14 -10.41
C GLU A 182 23.07 -44.43 -10.03
N LEU A 183 23.31 -43.22 -10.55
CA LEU A 183 24.49 -42.41 -10.17
C LEU A 183 24.53 -42.05 -8.68
N LEU A 184 23.38 -41.97 -7.99
CA LEU A 184 23.34 -41.78 -6.54
C LEU A 184 23.91 -42.96 -5.74
N LYS A 185 24.09 -44.13 -6.36
CA LYS A 185 24.75 -45.31 -5.76
C LYS A 185 26.26 -45.35 -6.02
N SER A 186 26.81 -44.37 -6.73
CA SER A 186 28.23 -44.27 -7.04
C SER A 186 29.09 -44.21 -5.77
N GLU A 187 30.24 -44.87 -5.80
CA GLU A 187 31.27 -44.79 -4.74
C GLU A 187 31.98 -43.42 -4.72
N TYR A 188 31.74 -42.57 -5.72
CA TYR A 188 32.38 -41.26 -5.89
C TYR A 188 31.42 -40.12 -5.50
N PRO A 189 31.66 -39.40 -4.38
CA PRO A 189 30.74 -38.35 -3.89
C PRO A 189 30.46 -37.22 -4.89
N VAL A 190 31.43 -36.87 -5.74
CA VAL A 190 31.28 -35.84 -6.78
C VAL A 190 30.19 -36.22 -7.79
N ILE A 191 30.08 -37.51 -8.14
CA ILE A 191 29.07 -38.03 -9.06
C ILE A 191 27.68 -38.00 -8.40
N GLN A 192 27.60 -38.42 -7.13
CA GLN A 192 26.35 -38.36 -6.36
C GLN A 192 25.83 -36.93 -6.24
N LEU A 193 26.72 -35.97 -5.92
CA LEU A 193 26.41 -34.55 -5.80
C LEU A 193 25.92 -33.94 -7.12
N LEU A 194 26.60 -34.22 -8.24
CA LEU A 194 26.18 -33.72 -9.57
C LEU A 194 24.84 -34.33 -10.00
N ALA A 195 24.58 -35.60 -9.69
CA ALA A 195 23.29 -36.23 -9.94
C ALA A 195 22.16 -35.59 -9.12
N LEU A 196 22.38 -35.29 -7.82
CA LEU A 196 21.40 -34.56 -7.00
C LEU A 196 21.16 -33.13 -7.50
N LYS A 197 22.22 -32.39 -7.86
CA LYS A 197 22.07 -31.02 -8.43
C LYS A 197 21.34 -31.02 -9.77
N THR A 198 21.54 -32.06 -10.58
CA THR A 198 20.76 -32.25 -11.81
C THR A 198 19.30 -32.51 -11.49
N LEU A 199 19.01 -33.45 -10.58
CA LEU A 199 17.65 -33.74 -10.08
C LEU A 199 16.96 -32.51 -9.49
N GLU A 200 17.67 -31.67 -8.73
CA GLU A 200 17.12 -30.44 -8.12
C GLU A 200 16.62 -29.48 -9.19
N VAL A 201 17.41 -29.28 -10.25
CA VAL A 201 17.07 -28.37 -11.34
C VAL A 201 15.88 -28.90 -12.15
N ILE A 202 15.89 -30.18 -12.54
CA ILE A 202 14.82 -30.76 -13.37
C ILE A 202 13.51 -31.02 -12.59
N SER A 203 13.58 -31.22 -11.28
CA SER A 203 12.39 -31.42 -10.42
C SER A 203 11.58 -30.15 -10.16
N ASN A 204 12.02 -28.98 -10.65
CA ASN A 204 11.14 -27.81 -10.71
C ASN A 204 9.96 -28.01 -11.68
N ASP A 205 10.11 -28.89 -12.69
CA ASP A 205 9.05 -29.20 -13.64
C ASP A 205 8.18 -30.37 -13.13
N ARG A 206 6.85 -30.19 -13.13
CA ARG A 206 5.90 -31.12 -12.50
C ARG A 206 5.96 -32.53 -13.08
N GLU A 207 6.07 -32.67 -14.40
CA GLU A 207 6.12 -33.99 -15.05
C GLU A 207 7.36 -34.79 -14.61
N THR A 208 8.47 -34.10 -14.35
CA THR A 208 9.70 -34.71 -13.84
C THR A 208 9.50 -35.29 -12.43
N ARG A 209 8.71 -34.62 -11.58
CA ARG A 209 8.39 -35.07 -10.22
C ARG A 209 7.49 -36.31 -10.22
N ILE A 210 6.56 -36.39 -11.19
CA ILE A 210 5.73 -37.58 -11.41
C ILE A 210 6.62 -38.77 -11.76
N ILE A 211 7.48 -38.64 -12.78
CA ILE A 211 8.39 -39.72 -13.21
C ILE A 211 9.37 -40.12 -12.08
N LEU A 212 9.86 -39.16 -11.29
CA LEU A 212 10.71 -39.44 -10.12
C LEU A 212 9.98 -40.26 -9.05
N THR A 213 8.68 -40.04 -8.89
CA THR A 213 7.81 -40.78 -7.97
C THR A 213 7.53 -42.19 -8.50
N GLU A 214 7.24 -42.35 -9.80
CA GLU A 214 7.05 -43.65 -10.46
C GLU A 214 8.29 -44.55 -10.33
N HIS A 215 9.49 -43.96 -10.39
CA HIS A 215 10.76 -44.68 -10.22
C HIS A 215 11.23 -44.84 -8.75
N GLN A 216 10.36 -44.63 -7.76
CA GLN A 216 10.68 -44.73 -6.31
C GLN A 216 11.84 -43.83 -5.86
N GLY A 217 12.13 -42.75 -6.60
CA GLY A 217 13.24 -41.86 -6.31
C GLY A 217 13.12 -41.17 -4.95
N LEU A 218 11.89 -40.92 -4.49
CA LEU A 218 11.60 -40.33 -3.18
C LEU A 218 12.02 -41.23 -2.02
N ASP A 219 11.75 -42.53 -2.10
CA ASP A 219 12.17 -43.48 -1.06
C ASP A 219 13.71 -43.56 -0.97
N TYR A 220 14.38 -43.45 -2.12
CA TYR A 220 15.84 -43.40 -2.18
C TYR A 220 16.40 -42.09 -1.59
N LEU A 221 15.79 -40.94 -1.89
CA LEU A 221 16.18 -39.64 -1.33
C LEU A 221 15.93 -39.57 0.19
N LEU A 222 14.81 -40.09 0.68
CA LEU A 222 14.54 -40.20 2.12
C LEU A 222 15.57 -41.13 2.80
N LYS A 223 15.98 -42.22 2.15
CA LYS A 223 17.07 -43.09 2.65
C LYS A 223 18.43 -42.39 2.70
N ILE A 224 18.73 -41.48 1.76
CA ILE A 224 19.94 -40.64 1.83
C ILE A 224 19.89 -39.79 3.13
N LEU A 225 18.76 -39.13 3.40
CA LEU A 225 18.58 -38.29 4.60
C LEU A 225 18.64 -39.09 5.91
N GLU A 226 18.16 -40.34 5.92
CA GLU A 226 18.29 -41.25 7.08
C GLU A 226 19.74 -41.70 7.35
N THR A 227 20.63 -41.64 6.34
CA THR A 227 22.00 -42.18 6.40
C THR A 227 23.00 -41.11 6.80
N LYS A 228 23.64 -41.26 7.97
CA LYS A 228 24.55 -40.24 8.54
C LYS A 228 25.85 -40.06 7.77
N GLU A 229 26.33 -41.10 7.08
CA GLU A 229 27.53 -41.00 6.23
C GLU A 229 27.32 -40.11 4.99
N PHE A 230 26.08 -39.77 4.63
CA PHE A 230 25.75 -38.93 3.48
C PHE A 230 25.44 -37.47 3.85
N SER A 231 26.00 -36.96 4.97
CA SER A 231 25.82 -35.57 5.43
C SER A 231 26.00 -34.53 4.33
N ASP A 232 26.98 -34.75 3.47
CA ASP A 232 27.41 -33.84 2.41
C ASP A 232 26.45 -33.83 1.21
N LEU A 233 25.50 -34.78 1.17
CA LEU A 233 24.44 -34.91 0.18
C LEU A 233 23.06 -34.51 0.72
N HIS A 234 22.92 -34.33 2.04
CA HIS A 234 21.62 -34.08 2.69
C HIS A 234 20.98 -32.77 2.22
N VAL A 235 21.77 -31.75 1.89
CA VAL A 235 21.27 -30.45 1.45
C VAL A 235 20.60 -30.56 0.08
N GLU A 236 21.29 -31.09 -0.92
CA GLU A 236 20.76 -31.27 -2.27
C GLU A 236 19.64 -32.32 -2.32
N ALA A 237 19.76 -33.44 -1.58
CA ALA A 237 18.70 -34.44 -1.50
C ALA A 237 17.39 -33.85 -0.93
N LEU A 238 17.50 -32.98 0.08
CA LEU A 238 16.37 -32.28 0.68
C LEU A 238 15.78 -31.20 -0.24
N ALA A 239 16.59 -30.58 -1.11
CA ALA A 239 16.09 -29.66 -2.13
C ALA A 239 15.24 -30.40 -3.18
N VAL A 240 15.66 -31.57 -3.65
CA VAL A 240 14.86 -32.43 -4.54
C VAL A 240 13.56 -32.86 -3.85
N VAL A 241 13.62 -33.35 -2.60
CA VAL A 241 12.43 -33.71 -1.83
C VAL A 241 11.50 -32.50 -1.68
N GLY A 242 12.02 -31.32 -1.36
CA GLY A 242 11.24 -30.09 -1.20
C GLY A 242 10.53 -29.62 -2.49
N ASN A 243 11.11 -29.89 -3.66
CA ASN A 243 10.41 -29.71 -4.94
C ASN A 243 9.26 -30.70 -5.09
N CYS A 244 9.45 -31.95 -4.69
CA CYS A 244 8.43 -33.00 -4.74
C CYS A 244 7.30 -32.85 -3.73
N LEU A 245 7.52 -32.23 -2.57
CA LEU A 245 6.48 -31.90 -1.59
C LEU A 245 5.51 -30.79 -2.06
N GLU A 246 5.76 -30.16 -3.20
CA GLU A 246 4.81 -29.24 -3.85
C GLU A 246 3.57 -29.98 -4.38
N ASP A 247 3.71 -31.25 -4.80
CA ASP A 247 2.61 -32.05 -5.32
C ASP A 247 1.83 -32.75 -4.19
N VAL A 248 0.51 -32.56 -4.15
CA VAL A 248 -0.38 -33.14 -3.12
C VAL A 248 -0.35 -34.67 -3.12
N ASP A 249 -0.33 -35.30 -4.29
CA ASP A 249 -0.26 -36.77 -4.42
C ASP A 249 1.02 -37.34 -3.80
N THR A 250 2.14 -36.64 -4.00
CA THR A 250 3.44 -36.97 -3.40
C THR A 250 3.40 -36.81 -1.88
N MET A 251 2.86 -35.69 -1.40
CA MET A 251 2.73 -35.42 0.03
C MET A 251 1.87 -36.48 0.74
N GLN A 252 0.75 -36.88 0.13
CA GLN A 252 -0.09 -37.99 0.63
C GLN A 252 0.63 -39.34 0.59
N SER A 253 1.45 -39.61 -0.42
CA SER A 253 2.24 -40.84 -0.51
C SER A 253 3.28 -40.92 0.62
N ILE A 254 4.03 -39.83 0.84
CA ILE A 254 5.03 -39.69 1.90
C ILE A 254 4.39 -39.70 3.31
N GLN A 255 3.15 -39.19 3.45
CA GLN A 255 2.35 -39.36 4.66
C GLN A 255 2.02 -40.84 4.92
N ARG A 256 1.49 -41.56 3.92
CA ARG A 256 1.09 -42.98 4.06
C ARG A 256 2.27 -43.91 4.35
N SER A 257 3.46 -43.62 3.84
CA SER A 257 4.69 -44.37 4.15
C SER A 257 5.31 -44.00 5.52
N GLY A 258 4.80 -42.97 6.19
CA GLY A 258 5.38 -42.42 7.42
C GLY A 258 6.66 -41.60 7.18
N GLY A 259 7.06 -41.40 5.92
CA GLY A 259 8.25 -40.62 5.52
C GLY A 259 8.20 -39.18 6.01
N LEU A 260 7.02 -38.55 6.06
CA LEU A 260 6.88 -37.17 6.57
C LEU A 260 7.29 -37.07 8.05
N LYS A 261 6.82 -38.00 8.88
CA LYS A 261 7.19 -38.05 10.30
C LYS A 261 8.70 -38.26 10.50
N LYS A 262 9.31 -39.13 9.69
CA LYS A 262 10.77 -39.33 9.70
C LYS A 262 11.51 -38.05 9.32
N LEU A 263 11.11 -37.40 8.22
CA LEU A 263 11.69 -36.15 7.75
C LEU A 263 11.66 -35.09 8.85
N LEU A 264 10.51 -34.87 9.50
CA LEU A 264 10.39 -33.93 10.63
C LEU A 264 11.31 -34.28 11.80
N SER A 265 11.38 -35.55 12.20
CA SER A 265 12.28 -35.99 13.28
C SER A 265 13.77 -35.81 12.93
N PHE A 266 14.14 -35.97 11.65
CA PHE A 266 15.50 -35.72 11.17
C PHE A 266 15.85 -34.23 11.22
N ILE A 267 14.91 -33.34 10.91
CA ILE A 267 15.07 -31.88 10.96
C ILE A 267 15.31 -31.39 12.40
N GLU A 268 14.56 -31.94 13.37
CA GLU A 268 14.70 -31.58 14.79
C GLU A 268 16.00 -32.09 15.41
N VAL A 269 16.50 -33.26 14.98
CA VAL A 269 17.72 -33.88 15.51
C VAL A 269 18.99 -33.38 14.80
N SER A 270 18.88 -32.86 13.57
CA SER A 270 20.03 -32.37 12.81
C SER A 270 20.68 -31.15 13.49
N THR A 271 21.99 -31.18 13.63
CA THR A 271 22.80 -30.06 14.12
C THR A 271 23.34 -29.17 12.99
N LEU A 272 23.03 -29.48 11.73
CA LEU A 272 23.54 -28.76 10.55
C LEU A 272 22.57 -27.66 10.13
N PRO A 273 22.95 -26.36 10.22
CA PRO A 273 22.04 -25.26 9.90
C PRO A 273 21.55 -25.27 8.46
N ASP A 274 22.37 -25.69 7.50
CA ASP A 274 21.95 -25.75 6.09
C ASP A 274 20.87 -26.82 5.82
N VAL A 275 20.88 -27.92 6.57
CA VAL A 275 19.81 -28.94 6.52
C VAL A 275 18.52 -28.36 7.10
N GLN A 276 18.58 -27.74 8.29
CA GLN A 276 17.43 -27.12 8.95
C GLN A 276 16.83 -25.95 8.11
N LYS A 277 17.69 -25.15 7.48
CA LYS A 277 17.30 -24.06 6.58
C LYS A 277 16.57 -24.58 5.35
N ASN A 278 17.13 -25.57 4.66
CA ASN A 278 16.49 -26.13 3.46
C ASN A 278 15.24 -26.96 3.79
N ALA A 279 15.17 -27.56 4.98
CA ALA A 279 13.97 -28.19 5.51
C ALA A 279 12.81 -27.20 5.68
N ALA A 280 13.07 -26.08 6.35
CA ALA A 280 12.06 -25.04 6.52
C ALA A 280 11.63 -24.45 5.16
N ARG A 281 12.56 -24.29 4.19
CA ARG A 281 12.21 -23.90 2.81
C ARG A 281 11.35 -24.95 2.09
N ALA A 282 11.63 -26.25 2.26
CA ALA A 282 10.82 -27.33 1.72
C ALA A 282 9.40 -27.34 2.30
N ILE A 283 9.26 -27.15 3.62
CA ILE A 283 7.96 -26.99 4.29
C ILE A 283 7.24 -25.74 3.77
N ALA A 284 7.92 -24.61 3.64
CA ALA A 284 7.35 -23.37 3.09
C ALA A 284 6.83 -23.56 1.66
N LYS A 285 7.58 -24.27 0.80
CA LYS A 285 7.18 -24.58 -0.58
C LYS A 285 5.97 -25.50 -0.62
N ALA A 286 5.97 -26.57 0.17
CA ALA A 286 4.82 -27.48 0.30
C ALA A 286 3.56 -26.76 0.80
N ALA A 287 3.72 -25.82 1.74
CA ALA A 287 2.65 -25.06 2.35
C ALA A 287 1.99 -24.01 1.45
N TYR A 288 2.42 -23.81 0.19
CA TYR A 288 1.64 -23.01 -0.77
C TYR A 288 0.33 -23.70 -1.18
N ASP A 289 0.28 -25.03 -1.18
CA ASP A 289 -0.96 -25.77 -1.42
C ASP A 289 -1.82 -25.92 -0.14
N SER A 290 -3.14 -25.80 -0.31
CA SER A 290 -4.10 -25.79 0.80
C SER A 290 -4.36 -27.16 1.45
N GLU A 291 -4.15 -28.26 0.72
CA GLU A 291 -4.26 -29.62 1.24
C GLU A 291 -2.97 -30.02 1.95
N ASN A 292 -1.82 -29.69 1.36
CA ASN A 292 -0.52 -29.88 2.00
C ASN A 292 -0.43 -29.18 3.37
N ARG A 293 -0.97 -27.97 3.52
CA ARG A 293 -1.08 -27.30 4.84
C ARG A 293 -1.87 -28.09 5.88
N LYS A 294 -2.90 -28.85 5.47
CA LYS A 294 -3.65 -29.74 6.39
C LYS A 294 -2.79 -30.92 6.80
N ILE A 295 -2.15 -31.59 5.84
CA ILE A 295 -1.27 -32.73 6.10
C ILE A 295 -0.11 -32.33 7.02
N LEU A 296 0.49 -31.15 6.82
CA LEU A 296 1.53 -30.60 7.70
C LEU A 296 0.99 -30.34 9.12
N ASN A 297 -0.23 -29.78 9.25
CA ASN A 297 -0.87 -29.54 10.54
C ASN A 297 -1.23 -30.86 11.29
N GLU A 298 -1.65 -31.90 10.58
CA GLU A 298 -1.87 -33.25 11.14
C GLU A 298 -0.59 -33.88 11.73
N HIS A 299 0.60 -33.39 11.35
CA HIS A 299 1.90 -33.85 11.83
C HIS A 299 2.57 -32.87 12.81
N GLU A 300 1.82 -31.89 13.35
CA GLU A 300 2.29 -30.92 14.35
C GLU A 300 3.54 -30.12 13.91
N VAL A 301 3.68 -29.89 12.59
CA VAL A 301 4.80 -29.17 11.97
C VAL A 301 5.00 -27.77 12.55
N GLU A 302 3.94 -27.17 13.09
CA GLU A 302 4.01 -25.89 13.78
C GLU A 302 5.02 -25.91 14.95
N MET A 303 5.08 -27.00 15.72
CA MET A 303 6.02 -27.10 16.85
C MET A 303 7.47 -27.21 16.37
N CYS A 304 7.72 -28.00 15.33
CA CYS A 304 9.02 -28.09 14.67
C CYS A 304 9.50 -26.70 14.20
N LEU A 305 8.64 -25.94 13.52
CA LEU A 305 8.96 -24.58 13.06
C LEU A 305 9.19 -23.59 14.22
N ILE A 306 8.39 -23.66 15.30
CA ILE A 306 8.57 -22.84 16.51
C ILE A 306 9.91 -23.17 17.20
N ASN A 307 10.36 -24.42 17.16
CA ASN A 307 11.67 -24.81 17.67
C ASN A 307 12.80 -24.17 16.83
N LEU A 308 12.71 -24.23 15.51
CA LEU A 308 13.70 -23.63 14.60
C LEU A 308 13.83 -22.10 14.72
N LEU A 309 12.79 -21.37 15.15
CA LEU A 309 12.90 -19.94 15.48
C LEU A 309 13.90 -19.64 16.62
N GLY A 310 14.17 -20.62 17.48
CA GLY A 310 15.13 -20.50 18.59
C GLY A 310 16.56 -20.98 18.26
N ASN A 311 16.85 -21.29 16.99
CA ASN A 311 18.18 -21.67 16.55
C ASN A 311 19.14 -20.46 16.58
N ASP A 312 20.45 -20.67 16.73
CA ASP A 312 21.43 -19.57 16.67
C ASP A 312 21.63 -19.01 15.26
N ASN A 313 21.45 -19.83 14.22
CA ASN A 313 21.71 -19.47 12.83
C ASN A 313 20.59 -18.63 12.21
N ASP A 314 20.93 -17.45 11.69
CA ASP A 314 19.97 -16.52 11.08
C ASP A 314 19.24 -17.07 9.85
N GLY A 315 19.93 -17.86 9.01
CA GLY A 315 19.30 -18.50 7.85
C GLY A 315 18.21 -19.49 8.25
N VAL A 316 18.40 -20.20 9.37
CA VAL A 316 17.37 -21.09 9.95
C VAL A 316 16.20 -20.28 10.50
N LYS A 317 16.45 -19.20 11.26
CA LYS A 317 15.39 -18.30 11.79
C LYS A 317 14.54 -17.70 10.66
N ALA A 318 15.18 -17.21 9.60
CA ALA A 318 14.52 -16.61 8.44
C ALA A 318 13.67 -17.64 7.68
N ALA A 319 14.25 -18.80 7.35
CA ALA A 319 13.52 -19.87 6.65
C ALA A 319 12.35 -20.43 7.48
N ALA A 320 12.53 -20.58 8.81
CA ALA A 320 11.45 -20.98 9.71
C ALA A 320 10.31 -19.94 9.74
N SER A 321 10.64 -18.64 9.83
CA SER A 321 9.64 -17.57 9.77
C SER A 321 8.87 -17.55 8.43
N GLN A 322 9.56 -17.79 7.31
CA GLN A 322 8.93 -17.92 5.99
C GLN A 322 7.98 -19.13 5.92
N ALA A 323 8.35 -20.27 6.49
CA ALA A 323 7.49 -21.45 6.59
C ALA A 323 6.25 -21.21 7.45
N ILE A 324 6.39 -20.51 8.58
CA ILE A 324 5.27 -20.11 9.45
C ILE A 324 4.31 -19.17 8.70
N SER A 325 4.86 -18.22 7.93
CA SER A 325 4.10 -17.32 7.07
C SER A 325 3.26 -18.09 6.03
N ALA A 326 3.83 -19.09 5.36
CA ALA A 326 3.07 -19.91 4.40
C ALA A 326 2.00 -20.78 5.08
N MET A 327 2.34 -21.40 6.21
CA MET A 327 1.42 -22.26 6.96
C MET A 327 0.19 -21.53 7.53
N CYS A 328 0.31 -20.24 7.85
CA CYS A 328 -0.76 -19.51 8.56
C CYS A 328 -2.01 -19.17 7.72
N GLU A 329 -2.05 -19.51 6.42
CA GLU A 329 -3.30 -19.54 5.66
C GLU A 329 -4.26 -20.62 6.18
N ASN A 330 -3.76 -21.69 6.81
CA ASN A 330 -4.59 -22.64 7.54
C ASN A 330 -4.97 -22.09 8.92
N LEU A 331 -6.28 -22.00 9.20
CA LEU A 331 -6.79 -21.48 10.48
C LEU A 331 -6.36 -22.30 11.71
N ALA A 332 -6.13 -23.61 11.56
CA ALA A 332 -5.63 -24.44 12.66
C ALA A 332 -4.16 -24.11 12.98
N SER A 333 -3.28 -24.13 11.98
CA SER A 333 -1.89 -23.70 12.10
C SER A 333 -1.77 -22.28 12.63
N LYS A 334 -2.58 -21.35 12.13
CA LYS A 334 -2.65 -19.95 12.57
C LYS A 334 -2.94 -19.79 14.06
N ARG A 335 -3.75 -20.69 14.64
CA ARG A 335 -4.03 -20.74 16.09
C ARG A 335 -2.90 -21.42 16.86
N ALA A 336 -2.33 -22.50 16.33
CA ALA A 336 -1.23 -23.24 16.95
C ALA A 336 0.04 -22.39 17.12
N PHE A 337 0.36 -21.51 16.15
CA PHE A 337 1.47 -20.57 16.26
C PHE A 337 1.27 -19.47 17.31
N GLY A 338 0.03 -19.18 17.73
CA GLY A 338 -0.28 -18.05 18.61
C GLY A 338 0.49 -18.07 19.94
N PRO A 339 0.33 -19.10 20.80
CA PRO A 339 0.89 -19.09 22.16
C PRO A 339 2.42 -19.13 22.28
N GLN A 340 3.12 -19.73 21.31
CA GLN A 340 4.58 -19.95 21.40
C GLN A 340 5.37 -19.40 20.21
N GLY A 341 4.76 -19.34 19.01
CA GLY A 341 5.42 -18.81 17.82
C GLY A 341 5.47 -17.28 17.83
N ILE A 342 4.37 -16.61 18.18
CA ILE A 342 4.30 -15.14 18.18
C ILE A 342 5.33 -14.51 19.14
N PRO A 343 5.50 -14.95 20.41
CA PRO A 343 6.53 -14.40 21.28
C PRO A 343 7.96 -14.51 20.71
N LYS A 344 8.30 -15.65 20.09
CA LYS A 344 9.59 -15.81 19.41
C LYS A 344 9.73 -14.89 18.20
N LEU A 345 8.70 -14.78 17.36
CA LEU A 345 8.71 -13.89 16.19
C LEU A 345 8.85 -12.41 16.60
N VAL A 346 8.22 -12.00 17.71
CA VAL A 346 8.40 -10.66 18.30
C VAL A 346 9.84 -10.45 18.77
N GLN A 347 10.45 -11.42 19.45
CA GLN A 347 11.87 -11.36 19.82
C GLN A 347 12.80 -11.18 18.60
N LEU A 348 12.49 -11.84 17.48
CA LEU A 348 13.27 -11.74 16.23
C LEU A 348 13.21 -10.35 15.57
N LEU A 349 12.23 -9.50 15.90
CA LEU A 349 12.19 -8.10 15.44
C LEU A 349 13.37 -7.26 15.96
N SER A 350 14.01 -7.70 17.05
CA SER A 350 15.20 -7.07 17.63
C SER A 350 16.53 -7.65 17.12
N SER A 351 16.51 -8.50 16.08
CA SER A 351 17.73 -9.08 15.49
C SER A 351 18.56 -8.02 14.74
N ASP A 352 19.89 -8.13 14.77
CA ASP A 352 20.75 -7.31 13.90
C ASP A 352 20.62 -7.67 12.41
N ASN A 353 20.09 -8.86 12.09
CA ASN A 353 19.93 -9.34 10.73
C ASN A 353 18.61 -8.87 10.10
N GLU A 354 18.71 -8.00 9.09
CA GLU A 354 17.55 -7.43 8.38
C GLU A 354 16.69 -8.50 7.65
N GLU A 355 17.26 -9.62 7.20
CA GLU A 355 16.50 -10.71 6.57
C GLU A 355 15.67 -11.49 7.59
N VAL A 356 16.22 -11.69 8.79
CA VAL A 356 15.49 -12.30 9.92
C VAL A 356 14.35 -11.38 10.36
N LYS A 357 14.61 -10.07 10.52
CA LYS A 357 13.57 -9.09 10.87
C LYS A 357 12.45 -9.02 9.82
N GLU A 358 12.78 -8.94 8.53
CA GLU A 358 11.76 -8.96 7.47
C GLU A 358 10.95 -10.26 7.50
N SER A 359 11.62 -11.43 7.58
CA SER A 359 10.93 -12.72 7.58
C SER A 359 10.01 -12.87 8.80
N ALA A 360 10.45 -12.42 9.97
CA ALA A 360 9.67 -12.46 11.21
C ALA A 360 8.44 -11.53 11.15
N VAL A 361 8.59 -10.29 10.66
CA VAL A 361 7.46 -9.35 10.59
C VAL A 361 6.46 -9.71 9.48
N VAL A 362 6.91 -10.34 8.38
CA VAL A 362 6.04 -10.95 7.36
C VAL A 362 5.18 -12.04 7.99
N ALA A 363 5.78 -12.94 8.78
CA ALA A 363 5.03 -13.97 9.50
C ALA A 363 4.02 -13.38 10.49
N LEU A 364 4.40 -12.34 11.26
CA LEU A 364 3.49 -11.65 12.17
C LEU A 364 2.32 -10.95 11.44
N ALA A 365 2.56 -10.30 10.30
CA ALA A 365 1.51 -9.67 9.50
C ALA A 365 0.45 -10.68 9.06
N ASN A 366 0.90 -11.83 8.56
CA ASN A 366 -0.01 -12.89 8.10
C ASN A 366 -0.69 -13.62 9.28
N LEU A 367 0.03 -13.86 10.40
CA LEU A 367 -0.54 -14.44 11.62
C LEU A 367 -1.60 -13.56 12.28
N THR A 368 -1.45 -12.23 12.22
CA THR A 368 -2.40 -11.27 12.82
C THR A 368 -3.59 -10.95 11.93
N ALA A 369 -3.46 -11.06 10.60
CA ALA A 369 -4.54 -10.77 9.65
C ALA A 369 -5.82 -11.56 9.98
N ALA A 370 -6.91 -10.83 10.26
CA ALA A 370 -8.21 -11.37 10.68
C ALA A 370 -8.17 -12.36 11.88
N SER A 371 -7.18 -12.24 12.77
CA SER A 371 -7.02 -13.12 13.95
C SER A 371 -6.88 -12.31 15.24
N PRO A 372 -7.99 -11.93 15.91
CA PRO A 372 -7.96 -11.11 17.11
C PRO A 372 -7.12 -11.71 18.26
N GLY A 373 -7.18 -13.04 18.45
CA GLY A 373 -6.38 -13.72 19.48
C GLY A 373 -4.87 -13.62 19.22
N ASN A 374 -4.42 -13.73 17.98
CA ASN A 374 -3.02 -13.56 17.62
C ASN A 374 -2.57 -12.10 17.74
N VAL A 375 -3.45 -11.16 17.42
CA VAL A 375 -3.21 -9.72 17.63
C VAL A 375 -3.04 -9.41 19.13
N SER A 376 -3.82 -10.03 20.01
CA SER A 376 -3.62 -9.94 21.47
C SER A 376 -2.30 -10.58 21.90
N ALA A 377 -1.95 -11.76 21.39
CA ALA A 377 -0.69 -12.42 21.68
C ALA A 377 0.56 -11.59 21.28
N VAL A 378 0.48 -10.78 20.20
CA VAL A 378 1.54 -9.82 19.85
C VAL A 378 1.68 -8.73 20.92
N ALA A 379 0.58 -8.23 21.47
CA ALA A 379 0.59 -7.22 22.53
C ALA A 379 1.07 -7.81 23.88
N GLU A 380 0.64 -9.02 24.22
CA GLU A 380 1.06 -9.77 25.41
C GLU A 380 2.56 -10.12 25.37
N ALA A 381 3.12 -10.30 24.17
CA ALA A 381 4.56 -10.48 23.94
C ALA A 381 5.37 -9.17 23.85
N GLU A 382 4.81 -8.04 24.30
CA GLU A 382 5.44 -6.70 24.28
C GLU A 382 5.84 -6.19 22.87
N GLY A 383 5.20 -6.70 21.81
CA GLY A 383 5.61 -6.44 20.41
C GLY A 383 5.36 -5.04 19.87
N ILE A 384 4.68 -4.14 20.61
CA ILE A 384 4.30 -2.80 20.13
C ILE A 384 5.54 -1.95 19.81
N GLU A 385 6.50 -1.84 20.74
CA GLU A 385 7.71 -1.04 20.57
C GLU A 385 8.64 -1.62 19.48
N PRO A 386 8.95 -2.93 19.44
CA PRO A 386 9.69 -3.54 18.33
C PRO A 386 9.07 -3.29 16.95
N LEU A 387 7.74 -3.35 16.83
CA LEU A 387 7.04 -3.05 15.56
C LEU A 387 7.15 -1.58 15.17
N ILE A 388 7.04 -0.65 16.12
CA ILE A 388 7.23 0.78 15.87
C ILE A 388 8.66 1.09 15.43
N ASN A 389 9.66 0.48 16.09
CA ASN A 389 11.07 0.59 15.68
C ASN A 389 11.30 0.02 14.26
N THR A 390 10.60 -1.06 13.90
CA THR A 390 10.67 -1.67 12.56
C THR A 390 10.12 -0.76 11.44
N LEU A 391 9.31 0.26 11.76
CA LEU A 391 8.90 1.28 10.77
C LEU A 391 10.08 2.12 10.24
N SER A 392 11.25 2.05 10.89
CA SER A 392 12.50 2.71 10.46
C SER A 392 13.59 1.72 10.02
N ALA A 393 13.22 0.47 9.69
CA ALA A 393 14.13 -0.57 9.19
C ALA A 393 14.71 -0.23 7.80
N GLN A 394 15.74 -0.97 7.35
CA GLN A 394 16.39 -0.70 6.06
C GLN A 394 15.62 -1.30 4.87
N ARG A 395 14.86 -2.39 5.11
CA ARG A 395 14.16 -3.14 4.05
C ARG A 395 12.69 -2.74 3.98
N ASP A 396 12.25 -2.26 2.83
CA ASP A 396 10.86 -1.85 2.57
C ASP A 396 9.82 -2.90 2.99
N GLY A 397 10.11 -4.20 2.78
CA GLY A 397 9.23 -5.27 3.19
C GLY A 397 9.09 -5.38 4.71
N ALA A 398 10.14 -5.10 5.50
CA ALA A 398 10.02 -5.04 6.95
C ALA A 398 9.10 -3.88 7.38
N ILE A 399 9.31 -2.68 6.82
CA ILE A 399 8.51 -1.48 7.11
C ILE A 399 7.03 -1.71 6.77
N ALA A 400 6.73 -2.22 5.57
CA ALA A 400 5.37 -2.41 5.10
C ALA A 400 4.58 -3.44 5.95
N ASN A 401 5.23 -4.53 6.34
CA ASN A 401 4.58 -5.55 7.16
C ASN A 401 4.47 -5.12 8.63
N ALA A 402 5.41 -4.32 9.17
CA ALA A 402 5.26 -3.69 10.48
C ALA A 402 4.04 -2.76 10.53
N ALA A 403 3.87 -1.90 9.52
CA ALA A 403 2.68 -1.06 9.37
C ALA A 403 1.39 -1.90 9.27
N ALA A 404 1.41 -3.03 8.56
CA ALA A 404 0.27 -3.95 8.47
C ALA A 404 -0.08 -4.62 9.83
N VAL A 405 0.91 -5.06 10.62
CA VAL A 405 0.66 -5.58 11.97
C VAL A 405 0.05 -4.50 12.86
N LEU A 406 0.62 -3.29 12.86
CA LEU A 406 0.10 -2.16 13.65
C LEU A 406 -1.34 -1.78 13.22
N ALA A 407 -1.66 -1.84 11.93
CA ALA A 407 -3.03 -1.66 11.44
C ALA A 407 -3.98 -2.78 11.94
N ASN A 408 -3.54 -4.04 11.95
CA ASN A 408 -4.30 -5.16 12.51
C ASN A 408 -4.54 -4.96 14.02
N MET A 409 -3.56 -4.44 14.77
CA MET A 409 -3.72 -4.05 16.19
C MET A 409 -4.72 -2.91 16.35
N ALA A 410 -4.67 -1.88 15.48
CA ALA A 410 -5.58 -0.74 15.50
C ALA A 410 -7.06 -1.11 15.29
N MET A 411 -7.35 -2.25 14.65
CA MET A 411 -8.73 -2.72 14.51
C MET A 411 -9.36 -3.14 15.85
N GLN A 412 -8.55 -3.46 16.88
CA GLN A 412 -9.04 -3.72 18.24
C GLN A 412 -8.96 -2.45 19.10
N GLU A 413 -10.11 -1.99 19.59
CA GLU A 413 -10.22 -0.75 20.38
C GLU A 413 -9.29 -0.69 21.63
N PRO A 414 -9.15 -1.75 22.45
CA PRO A 414 -8.25 -1.69 23.62
C PRO A 414 -6.78 -1.55 23.24
N LEU A 415 -6.36 -2.22 22.14
CA LEU A 415 -4.97 -2.20 21.68
C LEU A 415 -4.65 -0.93 20.90
N ARG A 416 -5.62 -0.35 20.18
CA ARG A 416 -5.48 0.93 19.47
C ARG A 416 -4.95 2.02 20.40
N LEU A 417 -5.53 2.16 21.60
CA LEU A 417 -5.09 3.16 22.58
C LEU A 417 -3.69 2.88 23.13
N SER A 418 -3.34 1.60 23.37
CA SER A 418 -1.99 1.22 23.80
C SER A 418 -0.94 1.56 22.75
N VAL A 419 -1.20 1.21 21.47
CA VAL A 419 -0.27 1.47 20.36
C VAL A 419 -0.12 2.98 20.09
N LEU A 420 -1.21 3.77 20.19
CA LEU A 420 -1.13 5.24 20.13
C LEU A 420 -0.28 5.82 21.28
N GLY A 421 -0.35 5.24 22.48
CA GLY A 421 0.49 5.62 23.61
C GLY A 421 2.01 5.50 23.36
N HIS A 422 2.42 4.74 22.35
CA HIS A 422 3.82 4.58 21.93
C HIS A 422 4.21 5.48 20.73
N GLY A 423 3.36 6.43 20.32
CA GLY A 423 3.68 7.40 19.25
C GLY A 423 3.57 6.85 17.83
N ALA A 424 2.66 5.90 17.61
CA ALA A 424 2.52 5.19 16.33
C ALA A 424 2.17 6.11 15.14
N MET A 425 1.38 7.18 15.33
CA MET A 425 1.05 8.09 14.22
C MET A 425 2.24 8.94 13.82
N SER A 426 3.07 9.34 14.79
CA SER A 426 4.34 10.02 14.53
C SER A 426 5.33 9.11 13.79
N ALA A 427 5.44 7.84 14.18
CA ALA A 427 6.33 6.88 13.52
C ALA A 427 5.91 6.57 12.07
N LEU A 428 4.61 6.55 11.77
CA LEU A 428 4.09 6.33 10.41
C LEU A 428 4.39 7.46 9.41
N VAL A 429 4.81 8.65 9.86
CA VAL A 429 5.12 9.78 8.96
C VAL A 429 6.32 9.50 8.04
N GLY A 430 7.30 8.71 8.50
CA GLY A 430 8.43 8.28 7.67
C GLY A 430 7.99 7.37 6.52
N PRO A 431 7.34 6.23 6.81
CA PRO A 431 6.77 5.32 5.81
C PRO A 431 5.85 5.98 4.77
N LEU A 432 5.03 6.97 5.13
CA LEU A 432 4.20 7.74 4.18
C LEU A 432 5.04 8.47 3.11
N ARG A 433 6.31 8.77 3.39
CA ARG A 433 7.24 9.45 2.46
C ARG A 433 8.14 8.48 1.68
N SER A 434 8.02 7.16 1.88
CA SER A 434 8.82 6.17 1.15
C SER A 434 8.58 6.28 -0.37
N SER A 435 9.59 5.93 -1.18
CA SER A 435 9.44 5.77 -2.63
C SER A 435 8.74 4.45 -3.01
N ASN A 436 8.59 3.51 -2.08
CA ASN A 436 7.99 2.21 -2.30
C ASN A 436 6.47 2.25 -2.11
N SER A 437 5.70 1.91 -3.15
CA SER A 437 4.24 1.95 -3.13
C SER A 437 3.61 0.96 -2.13
N ARG A 438 4.24 -0.17 -1.82
CA ARG A 438 3.76 -1.12 -0.80
C ARG A 438 3.88 -0.51 0.60
N VAL A 439 4.99 0.18 0.88
CA VAL A 439 5.21 0.92 2.14
C VAL A 439 4.21 2.08 2.27
N GLN A 440 4.06 2.89 1.22
CA GLN A 440 3.07 3.98 1.19
C GLN A 440 1.64 3.47 1.44
N SER A 441 1.23 2.37 0.77
CA SER A 441 -0.12 1.82 0.89
C SER A 441 -0.42 1.31 2.29
N THR A 442 0.49 0.50 2.85
CA THR A 442 0.34 -0.08 4.20
C THR A 442 0.42 0.99 5.29
N ALA A 443 1.28 2.01 5.14
CA ALA A 443 1.33 3.15 6.04
C ALA A 443 0.03 3.98 6.01
N ALA A 444 -0.51 4.27 4.82
CA ALA A 444 -1.79 4.96 4.68
C ALA A 444 -2.96 4.15 5.25
N PHE A 445 -2.96 2.82 5.08
CA PHE A 445 -3.92 1.92 5.70
C PHE A 445 -3.83 1.92 7.24
N ALA A 446 -2.63 1.89 7.81
CA ALA A 446 -2.42 2.02 9.25
C ALA A 446 -2.96 3.36 9.78
N VAL A 447 -2.64 4.48 9.12
CA VAL A 447 -3.18 5.80 9.45
C VAL A 447 -4.71 5.82 9.38
N ALA A 448 -5.32 5.16 8.40
CA ALA A 448 -6.78 5.04 8.31
C ALA A 448 -7.39 4.22 9.46
N ALA A 449 -6.71 3.17 9.92
CA ALA A 449 -7.17 2.32 11.02
C ALA A 449 -7.06 3.02 12.39
N PHE A 450 -6.01 3.81 12.62
CA PHE A 450 -5.85 4.62 13.85
C PHE A 450 -6.68 5.90 13.84
N GLY A 451 -6.84 6.55 12.68
CA GLY A 451 -7.45 7.88 12.52
C GLY A 451 -8.92 8.00 12.93
N CYS A 452 -9.58 6.89 13.27
CA CYS A 452 -10.87 6.89 13.97
C CYS A 452 -10.80 7.60 15.34
N ASP A 453 -9.65 7.57 16.01
CA ASP A 453 -9.43 8.23 17.31
C ASP A 453 -9.01 9.70 17.18
N ALA A 454 -9.54 10.58 18.04
CA ALA A 454 -9.25 12.02 18.01
C ALA A 454 -7.81 12.38 18.44
N ASN A 455 -7.22 11.58 19.33
CA ASN A 455 -5.83 11.73 19.73
C ASN A 455 -4.90 11.34 18.58
N ALA A 456 -5.20 10.25 17.86
CA ALA A 456 -4.45 9.82 16.68
C ALA A 456 -4.39 10.90 15.59
N ARG A 457 -5.54 11.53 15.28
CA ARG A 457 -5.61 12.65 14.32
C ARG A 457 -4.80 13.86 14.78
N THR A 458 -4.85 14.17 16.08
CA THR A 458 -4.07 15.25 16.69
C THR A 458 -2.56 14.97 16.66
N GLU A 459 -2.14 13.73 16.95
CA GLU A 459 -0.74 13.29 16.89
C GLU A 459 -0.20 13.38 15.45
N LEU A 460 -0.94 12.86 14.46
CA LEU A 460 -0.58 12.94 13.04
C LEU A 460 -0.44 14.39 12.55
N ARG A 461 -1.35 15.27 12.99
CA ARG A 461 -1.30 16.71 12.69
C ARG A 461 -0.06 17.36 13.29
N ASN A 462 0.23 17.09 14.56
CA ASN A 462 1.40 17.63 15.26
C ASN A 462 2.73 17.09 14.68
N ALA A 463 2.74 15.87 14.15
CA ALA A 463 3.88 15.25 13.47
C ALA A 463 4.03 15.67 11.98
N ASN A 464 3.23 16.63 11.49
CA ASN A 464 3.19 17.08 10.09
C ASN A 464 2.89 15.95 9.07
N GLY A 465 2.19 14.88 9.50
CA GLY A 465 1.86 13.71 8.68
C GLY A 465 0.76 13.95 7.64
N LEU A 466 -0.02 15.02 7.77
CA LEU A 466 -1.10 15.37 6.83
C LEU A 466 -0.58 15.74 5.43
N ARG A 467 0.61 16.35 5.32
CA ARG A 467 1.18 16.73 4.00
C ARG A 467 1.56 15.50 3.16
N PRO A 468 2.34 14.52 3.66
CA PRO A 468 2.58 13.25 2.97
C PRO A 468 1.28 12.58 2.53
N LEU A 469 0.28 12.54 3.42
CA LEU A 469 -0.99 11.90 3.14
C LEU A 469 -1.72 12.55 1.94
N ILE A 470 -1.64 13.88 1.77
CA ILE A 470 -2.18 14.59 0.61
C ILE A 470 -1.32 14.38 -0.64
N GLU A 471 0.00 14.31 -0.51
CA GLU A 471 0.90 13.96 -1.62
C GLU A 471 0.56 12.56 -2.19
N LEU A 472 0.19 11.59 -1.34
CA LEU A 472 -0.25 10.25 -1.76
C LEU A 472 -1.59 10.21 -2.53
N LEU A 473 -2.46 11.23 -2.40
CA LEU A 473 -3.69 11.32 -3.21
C LEU A 473 -3.36 11.40 -4.71
N ARG A 474 -2.19 11.96 -5.07
CA ARG A 474 -1.69 12.06 -6.45
C ARG A 474 -0.93 10.82 -6.94
N SER A 475 -0.83 9.76 -6.13
CA SER A 475 -0.07 8.56 -6.50
C SER A 475 -0.61 7.90 -7.77
N ARG A 476 0.27 7.33 -8.60
CA ARG A 476 -0.15 6.52 -9.75
C ARG A 476 -0.67 5.15 -9.34
N ASN A 477 -0.24 4.63 -8.18
CA ASN A 477 -0.71 3.36 -7.65
C ASN A 477 -2.13 3.51 -7.06
N GLU A 478 -3.06 2.65 -7.50
CA GLU A 478 -4.47 2.71 -7.09
C GLU A 478 -4.68 2.42 -5.60
N GLU A 479 -3.99 1.41 -5.07
CA GLU A 479 -4.09 1.00 -3.67
C GLU A 479 -3.60 2.11 -2.72
N VAL A 480 -2.47 2.75 -3.08
CA VAL A 480 -1.95 3.93 -2.37
C VAL A 480 -2.97 5.07 -2.36
N ARG A 481 -3.55 5.44 -3.52
CA ARG A 481 -4.59 6.49 -3.59
C ARG A 481 -5.81 6.13 -2.75
N ARG A 482 -6.28 4.88 -2.85
CA ARG A 482 -7.46 4.38 -2.14
C ARG A 482 -7.27 4.47 -0.63
N ASN A 483 -6.14 4.00 -0.12
CA ASN A 483 -5.82 4.03 1.31
C ASN A 483 -5.55 5.47 1.78
N ALA A 484 -4.92 6.32 0.98
CA ALA A 484 -4.78 7.75 1.26
C ALA A 484 -6.15 8.45 1.33
N CYS A 485 -7.07 8.18 0.40
CA CYS A 485 -8.44 8.71 0.46
C CYS A 485 -9.17 8.29 1.74
N TRP A 486 -9.03 7.03 2.18
CA TRP A 486 -9.63 6.56 3.43
C TRP A 486 -9.01 7.24 4.65
N ALA A 487 -7.68 7.33 4.72
CA ALA A 487 -6.99 8.05 5.78
C ALA A 487 -7.40 9.53 5.85
N VAL A 488 -7.55 10.22 4.71
CA VAL A 488 -8.08 11.61 4.67
C VAL A 488 -9.54 11.65 5.14
N MET A 489 -10.39 10.69 4.75
CA MET A 489 -11.79 10.62 5.18
C MET A 489 -11.94 10.51 6.71
N VAL A 490 -11.15 9.64 7.37
CA VAL A 490 -11.19 9.53 8.83
C VAL A 490 -10.55 10.76 9.48
N CYS A 491 -9.45 11.27 8.93
CA CYS A 491 -8.78 12.49 9.44
C CYS A 491 -9.68 13.73 9.36
N ALA A 492 -10.51 13.86 8.32
CA ALA A 492 -11.48 14.95 8.18
C ALA A 492 -12.68 14.88 9.16
N SER A 493 -12.71 13.89 10.07
CA SER A 493 -13.78 13.74 11.07
C SER A 493 -13.62 14.64 12.31
N ASP A 494 -12.49 15.34 12.48
CA ASP A 494 -12.40 16.49 13.40
C ASP A 494 -12.12 17.79 12.65
N GLU A 495 -12.81 18.86 13.06
CA GLU A 495 -12.75 20.20 12.47
C GLU A 495 -11.30 20.76 12.39
N PRO A 496 -10.45 20.70 13.45
CA PRO A 496 -9.07 21.16 13.35
C PRO A 496 -8.22 20.44 12.30
N THR A 497 -8.35 19.11 12.17
CA THR A 497 -7.66 18.34 11.12
C THR A 497 -8.25 18.61 9.74
N ALA A 498 -9.57 18.73 9.61
CA ALA A 498 -10.23 19.04 8.34
C ALA A 498 -9.82 20.42 7.79
N ILE A 499 -9.72 21.44 8.65
CA ILE A 499 -9.24 22.78 8.28
C ILE A 499 -7.79 22.73 7.76
N GLU A 500 -6.89 22.00 8.44
CA GLU A 500 -5.50 21.87 7.99
C GLU A 500 -5.39 21.04 6.69
N LEU A 501 -6.18 19.99 6.53
CA LEU A 501 -6.28 19.22 5.28
C LEU A 501 -6.72 20.12 4.11
N CYS A 502 -7.76 20.93 4.30
CA CYS A 502 -8.21 21.92 3.30
C CYS A 502 -7.11 22.94 2.99
N ARG A 503 -6.44 23.51 4.01
CA ARG A 503 -5.32 24.45 3.83
C ARG A 503 -4.15 23.85 3.05
N LEU A 504 -3.90 22.55 3.20
CA LEU A 504 -2.88 21.81 2.46
C LEU A 504 -3.32 21.37 1.05
N GLY A 505 -4.53 21.73 0.62
CA GLY A 505 -5.06 21.48 -0.72
C GLY A 505 -5.71 20.11 -0.90
N ALA A 506 -6.16 19.44 0.17
CA ALA A 506 -6.82 18.14 0.06
C ALA A 506 -8.12 18.19 -0.78
N LEU A 507 -8.80 19.35 -0.76
CA LEU A 507 -10.11 19.52 -1.36
C LEU A 507 -10.04 19.48 -2.90
N GLU A 508 -9.15 20.28 -3.48
CA GLU A 508 -8.90 20.36 -4.93
C GLU A 508 -8.43 19.01 -5.48
N ASN A 509 -7.56 18.32 -4.74
CA ASN A 509 -7.10 16.97 -5.09
C ASN A 509 -8.26 15.96 -5.12
N LEU A 510 -9.15 16.00 -4.14
CA LEU A 510 -10.30 15.09 -4.08
C LEU A 510 -11.37 15.43 -5.11
N GLU A 511 -11.57 16.70 -5.45
CA GLU A 511 -12.40 17.13 -6.57
C GLU A 511 -11.87 16.55 -7.90
N GLU A 512 -10.58 16.72 -8.19
CA GLU A 512 -9.92 16.17 -9.39
C GLU A 512 -10.07 14.64 -9.47
N ILE A 513 -9.83 13.93 -8.36
CA ILE A 513 -9.98 12.47 -8.27
C ILE A 513 -11.43 12.03 -8.52
N ASN A 514 -12.43 12.76 -8.01
CA ASN A 514 -13.84 12.41 -8.17
C ASN A 514 -14.43 12.78 -9.55
N LEU A 515 -13.74 13.63 -10.31
CA LEU A 515 -14.02 13.92 -11.73
C LEU A 515 -13.43 12.85 -12.67
N SER A 516 -12.31 12.22 -12.29
CA SER A 516 -11.71 11.12 -13.05
C SER A 516 -12.54 9.84 -12.99
N THR A 517 -12.86 9.25 -14.15
CA THR A 517 -13.56 7.96 -14.24
C THR A 517 -12.73 6.78 -13.76
N GLY A 518 -11.40 6.88 -13.77
CA GLY A 518 -10.48 5.79 -13.40
C GLY A 518 -9.81 5.94 -12.02
N HIS A 519 -9.85 7.11 -11.40
CA HIS A 519 -9.22 7.34 -10.08
C HIS A 519 -10.23 7.41 -8.92
N LYS A 520 -11.50 7.72 -9.23
CA LYS A 520 -12.58 7.81 -8.27
C LYS A 520 -12.85 6.49 -7.56
N ASN A 521 -13.07 6.56 -6.25
CA ASN A 521 -13.45 5.43 -5.42
C ASN A 521 -14.38 5.88 -4.27
N ASN A 522 -14.97 4.92 -3.55
CA ASN A 522 -15.93 5.25 -2.47
C ASN A 522 -15.31 6.11 -1.37
N PHE A 523 -14.03 5.89 -1.03
CA PHE A 523 -13.33 6.70 -0.03
C PHE A 523 -13.00 8.10 -0.55
N SER A 524 -12.69 8.29 -1.85
CA SER A 524 -12.47 9.64 -2.40
C SER A 524 -13.75 10.48 -2.34
N LYS A 525 -14.92 9.87 -2.57
CA LYS A 525 -16.22 10.55 -2.41
C LYS A 525 -16.50 10.87 -0.94
N GLY A 526 -16.33 9.90 -0.04
CA GLY A 526 -16.54 10.09 1.39
C GLY A 526 -15.58 11.11 2.01
N ALA A 527 -14.32 11.16 1.57
CA ALA A 527 -13.34 12.15 1.99
C ALA A 527 -13.73 13.57 1.58
N LEU A 528 -14.19 13.75 0.34
CA LEU A 528 -14.71 15.02 -0.16
C LEU A 528 -15.95 15.47 0.64
N GLU A 529 -16.90 14.56 0.86
CA GLU A 529 -18.09 14.82 1.69
C GLU A 529 -17.72 15.21 3.14
N LYS A 530 -16.69 14.57 3.73
CA LYS A 530 -16.21 14.84 5.10
C LYS A 530 -15.47 16.16 5.24
N LEU A 531 -14.64 16.55 4.27
CA LEU A 531 -14.03 17.89 4.26
C LEU A 531 -15.12 18.97 4.13
N LEU A 532 -16.08 18.76 3.22
CA LEU A 532 -17.20 19.68 3.00
C LEU A 532 -18.20 19.75 4.18
N ASP A 533 -18.27 18.76 5.07
CA ASP A 533 -19.02 18.88 6.33
C ASP A 533 -18.54 20.06 7.19
N ASN A 534 -17.29 20.51 7.03
CA ASN A 534 -16.71 21.66 7.72
C ASN A 534 -16.88 22.99 6.96
N ASN A 535 -17.42 22.97 5.73
CA ASN A 535 -17.79 24.15 4.94
C ASN A 535 -19.14 23.93 4.26
N LEU A 536 -20.22 24.05 5.04
CA LEU A 536 -21.58 23.74 4.59
C LEU A 536 -22.04 24.60 3.40
N SER A 537 -21.55 25.83 3.26
CA SER A 537 -21.86 26.70 2.12
C SER A 537 -21.28 26.15 0.82
N GLN A 538 -20.01 25.75 0.83
CA GLN A 538 -19.40 25.07 -0.31
C GLN A 538 -20.08 23.72 -0.57
N LYS A 539 -20.36 22.95 0.48
CA LYS A 539 -21.09 21.66 0.38
C LYS A 539 -22.42 21.82 -0.34
N TYR A 540 -23.25 22.78 0.07
CA TYR A 540 -24.56 22.99 -0.51
C TYR A 540 -24.51 23.57 -1.93
N GLY A 541 -23.48 24.38 -2.23
CA GLY A 541 -23.26 24.88 -3.59
C GLY A 541 -22.79 23.79 -4.56
N GLN A 542 -21.87 22.91 -4.15
CA GLN A 542 -21.31 21.85 -5.00
C GLN A 542 -22.22 20.62 -5.10
N MET A 543 -22.75 20.14 -3.97
CA MET A 543 -23.51 18.88 -3.89
C MET A 543 -25.03 19.07 -3.96
N GLY A 544 -25.52 20.31 -3.79
CA GLY A 544 -26.97 20.58 -3.74
C GLY A 544 -27.69 19.96 -2.54
N TYR A 545 -26.98 19.37 -1.57
CA TYR A 545 -27.59 18.59 -0.49
C TYR A 545 -26.90 18.84 0.86
N LEU A 546 -27.72 19.13 1.88
CA LEU A 546 -27.33 19.09 3.29
C LEU A 546 -28.22 18.08 4.02
N SER A 547 -27.61 17.18 4.79
CA SER A 547 -28.33 16.20 5.60
C SER A 547 -28.93 16.81 6.87
N SER A 548 -29.77 16.05 7.58
CA SER A 548 -30.22 16.39 8.94
C SER A 548 -29.09 16.64 9.94
N ASN A 549 -27.91 16.06 9.71
CA ASN A 549 -26.74 16.20 10.60
C ASN A 549 -25.89 17.43 10.26
N ASN A 550 -26.12 18.06 9.09
CA ASN A 550 -25.45 19.29 8.71
C ASN A 550 -26.26 20.48 9.26
N ILE A 551 -25.80 21.03 10.39
CA ILE A 551 -26.45 22.13 11.12
C ILE A 551 -25.93 23.47 10.60
N ILE A 552 -26.79 24.27 9.96
CA ILE A 552 -26.43 25.58 9.40
C ILE A 552 -26.15 26.59 10.52
N THR A 553 -24.90 27.01 10.70
CA THR A 553 -24.48 28.01 11.70
C THR A 553 -24.36 29.43 11.12
N ASP A 554 -24.20 30.43 11.98
CA ASP A 554 -24.10 31.84 11.57
C ASP A 554 -22.74 32.11 10.88
N GLY A 555 -22.80 32.55 9.63
CA GLY A 555 -21.68 32.61 8.69
C GLY A 555 -21.97 31.87 7.37
N PHE A 556 -22.99 31.01 7.34
CA PHE A 556 -23.42 30.32 6.12
C PHE A 556 -24.02 31.28 5.09
N TYR A 557 -23.67 31.08 3.82
CA TYR A 557 -24.31 31.66 2.64
C TYR A 557 -24.64 30.61 1.58
N ASP A 558 -25.61 30.93 0.73
CA ASP A 558 -25.97 30.19 -0.49
C ASP A 558 -25.73 31.08 -1.72
N CYS A 559 -24.65 30.81 -2.46
CA CYS A 559 -24.31 31.46 -3.73
C CYS A 559 -24.87 30.73 -4.99
N GLY A 560 -25.60 29.63 -4.82
CA GLY A 560 -26.17 28.83 -5.89
C GLY A 560 -25.38 27.55 -6.22
N GLN A 561 -25.81 26.87 -7.29
CA GLN A 561 -25.13 25.67 -7.80
C GLN A 561 -23.76 26.07 -8.35
N ILE A 562 -22.69 25.50 -7.80
CA ILE A 562 -21.31 25.69 -8.26
C ILE A 562 -21.02 24.59 -9.29
N GLN A 563 -20.55 24.96 -10.47
CA GLN A 563 -20.10 23.96 -11.46
C GLN A 563 -18.77 23.33 -11.02
N PRO A 564 -18.55 22.02 -11.25
CA PRO A 564 -17.30 21.37 -10.89
C PRO A 564 -16.08 22.08 -11.50
N GLY A 565 -15.03 22.29 -10.70
CA GLY A 565 -13.81 23.00 -11.10
C GLY A 565 -13.89 24.54 -11.05
N VAL A 566 -15.04 25.13 -10.70
CA VAL A 566 -15.14 26.57 -10.43
C VAL A 566 -14.72 26.86 -8.99
N LYS A 567 -13.77 27.80 -8.79
CA LYS A 567 -13.30 28.23 -7.47
C LYS A 567 -14.50 28.68 -6.61
N PHE A 568 -14.65 28.08 -5.42
CA PHE A 568 -15.57 28.60 -4.41
C PHE A 568 -15.05 29.95 -3.89
N LEU A 569 -15.89 30.98 -3.98
CA LEU A 569 -15.57 32.33 -3.53
C LEU A 569 -16.02 32.54 -2.10
N SER A 570 -15.17 33.17 -1.30
CA SER A 570 -15.51 33.62 0.04
C SER A 570 -16.61 34.70 0.01
N LEU A 571 -17.31 34.85 1.14
CA LEU A 571 -18.37 35.85 1.27
C LEU A 571 -17.86 37.29 1.03
N GLU A 572 -16.60 37.58 1.37
CA GLU A 572 -15.95 38.87 1.10
C GLU A 572 -15.60 39.07 -0.38
N GLU A 573 -15.15 38.01 -1.08
CA GLU A 573 -14.96 38.07 -2.54
C GLU A 573 -16.29 38.25 -3.28
N LEU A 574 -17.37 37.65 -2.76
CA LEU A 574 -18.72 37.77 -3.32
C LEU A 574 -19.33 39.17 -3.07
N SER A 575 -19.20 39.72 -1.86
CA SER A 575 -19.76 41.03 -1.50
C SER A 575 -19.10 42.22 -2.22
N LYS A 576 -17.92 42.01 -2.83
CA LYS A 576 -17.19 43.00 -3.64
C LYS A 576 -17.54 42.95 -5.12
N GLN A 577 -18.39 42.01 -5.57
CA GLN A 577 -18.83 41.96 -6.96
C GLN A 577 -19.85 43.06 -7.26
N GLU A 578 -19.82 43.57 -8.48
CA GLU A 578 -20.83 44.52 -8.95
C GLU A 578 -22.23 43.90 -8.92
N LEU A 579 -23.24 44.74 -8.68
CA LEU A 579 -24.65 44.35 -8.83
C LEU A 579 -24.88 43.93 -10.29
N THR A 580 -25.32 42.69 -10.47
CA THR A 580 -25.54 42.06 -11.78
C THR A 580 -26.86 41.29 -11.73
N ASP A 581 -27.43 40.93 -12.89
CA ASP A 581 -28.66 40.12 -13.00
C ASP A 581 -28.47 38.65 -12.53
N ARG A 582 -27.44 38.37 -11.72
CA ARG A 582 -27.13 37.07 -11.16
C ARG A 582 -27.94 36.86 -9.87
N ARG A 583 -28.17 35.60 -9.52
CA ARG A 583 -28.88 35.22 -8.29
C ARG A 583 -28.18 35.82 -7.04
N ALA A 584 -28.95 36.55 -6.24
CA ALA A 584 -28.55 37.06 -4.93
C ALA A 584 -27.92 35.98 -4.04
N ILE A 585 -26.88 36.34 -3.29
CA ILE A 585 -26.23 35.48 -2.32
C ILE A 585 -27.01 35.56 -1.00
N ILE A 586 -27.69 34.48 -0.63
CA ILE A 586 -28.54 34.47 0.56
C ILE A 586 -27.68 34.14 1.79
N PHE A 587 -27.67 35.02 2.79
CA PHE A 587 -26.76 34.96 3.93
C PHE A 587 -27.47 34.79 5.28
N ILE A 588 -26.85 34.00 6.17
CA ILE A 588 -27.39 33.56 7.46
C ILE A 588 -26.46 34.04 8.58
N ASN A 589 -26.92 35.00 9.38
CA ASN A 589 -26.13 35.54 10.49
C ASN A 589 -27.00 36.10 11.62
N ALA A 590 -27.47 35.24 12.52
CA ALA A 590 -28.27 35.65 13.68
C ALA A 590 -27.41 36.19 14.86
N LYS A 591 -26.09 36.33 14.69
CA LYS A 591 -25.19 36.81 15.75
C LYS A 591 -25.50 38.29 16.08
N PRO A 592 -25.85 38.63 17.33
CA PRO A 592 -25.89 40.02 17.75
C PRO A 592 -24.46 40.59 17.70
N GLN A 593 -24.28 41.79 17.15
CA GLN A 593 -22.99 42.46 17.21
C GLN A 593 -22.62 42.74 18.68
N ASN A 594 -21.44 42.28 19.10
CA ASN A 594 -20.73 42.95 20.18
C ASN A 594 -20.45 44.37 19.68
N THR A 595 -21.05 45.38 20.31
CA THR A 595 -20.90 46.77 19.89
C THR A 595 -19.43 47.17 19.96
N VAL A 596 -18.79 47.30 18.81
CA VAL A 596 -17.52 48.03 18.69
C VAL A 596 -17.81 49.46 19.18
N PRO A 597 -17.06 49.99 20.17
CA PRO A 597 -17.28 51.34 20.63
C PRO A 597 -17.07 52.32 19.48
N ILE A 598 -18.08 53.15 19.20
CA ILE A 598 -17.97 54.24 18.24
C ILE A 598 -16.77 55.11 18.65
N PRO A 599 -15.80 55.39 17.76
CA PRO A 599 -14.70 56.29 18.08
C PRO A 599 -15.26 57.71 18.28
N PHE A 600 -15.21 58.20 19.51
CA PHE A 600 -15.40 59.64 19.75
C PHE A 600 -14.25 60.42 19.10
N PRO A 601 -14.50 61.60 18.51
CA PRO A 601 -13.46 62.39 17.87
C PRO A 601 -12.39 62.84 18.90
N PRO A 602 -11.09 62.85 18.54
CA PRO A 602 -10.02 62.90 19.53
C PRO A 602 -9.63 64.33 19.93
N LYS A 603 -9.87 64.69 21.21
CA LYS A 603 -8.97 65.53 22.04
C LYS A 603 -9.05 64.97 23.47
N SER A 604 -7.96 64.72 24.20
CA SER A 604 -6.58 65.21 24.02
C SER A 604 -5.54 64.38 24.80
N VAL A 605 -4.33 64.29 24.22
CA VAL A 605 -2.99 64.19 24.83
C VAL A 605 -2.70 63.08 25.86
N CYS A 606 -1.74 62.23 25.49
CA CYS A 606 -1.07 61.25 26.34
C CYS A 606 -0.09 61.93 27.34
N LEU A 607 -0.02 61.41 28.57
CA LEU A 607 1.25 61.37 29.32
C LEU A 607 1.60 59.91 29.66
N LYS A 608 2.81 59.51 29.29
CA LYS A 608 3.40 58.20 29.62
C LYS A 608 3.82 58.18 31.09
N CYS A 609 3.66 57.04 31.77
CA CYS A 609 4.76 56.47 32.56
C CYS A 609 4.52 55.00 32.99
N SER A 610 5.32 54.09 32.41
CA SER A 610 5.95 52.92 33.05
C SER A 610 5.30 52.18 34.23
N GLY A 611 5.11 50.86 34.07
CA GLY A 611 5.71 49.91 35.02
C GLY A 611 4.89 48.67 35.46
N ARG A 612 5.40 47.50 35.08
CA ARG A 612 5.29 46.17 35.75
C ARG A 612 3.93 45.43 35.71
N GLU A 613 3.90 44.43 34.83
CA GLU A 613 3.70 42.99 35.15
C GLU A 613 2.99 42.61 36.47
N LEU A 614 1.95 41.76 36.36
CA LEU A 614 2.01 40.40 36.92
C LEU A 614 0.95 39.45 36.31
N PHE A 615 1.02 38.16 36.68
CA PHE A 615 0.49 36.98 35.99
C PHE A 615 -0.96 36.54 36.36
N CYS A 616 -1.46 35.63 35.52
CA CYS A 616 -2.25 34.40 35.85
C CYS A 616 -3.80 34.34 35.81
N TRP A 617 -4.25 33.52 34.85
CA TRP A 617 -5.11 32.31 35.00
C TRP A 617 -6.65 32.36 34.96
N SER A 618 -7.13 31.45 34.09
CA SER A 618 -8.33 30.60 34.17
C SER A 618 -9.75 31.20 34.25
N SER A 619 -10.46 30.99 33.15
CA SER A 619 -11.73 30.25 33.08
C SER A 619 -12.84 30.58 34.10
N PHE A 620 -13.85 31.32 33.65
CA PHE A 620 -15.20 31.21 34.19
C PHE A 620 -16.26 31.25 33.09
N LYS A 621 -16.96 30.12 32.90
CA LYS A 621 -18.34 30.14 32.39
C LYS A 621 -19.17 31.01 33.34
N ASN A 622 -20.10 31.82 32.82
CA ASN A 622 -21.37 32.00 33.51
C ASN A 622 -22.49 32.57 32.62
N TYR A 623 -23.70 32.07 32.88
CA TYR A 623 -24.97 32.65 32.46
C TYR A 623 -25.09 34.09 32.97
N ILE A 624 -25.74 34.96 32.19
CA ILE A 624 -26.26 36.24 32.69
C ILE A 624 -27.79 36.23 32.60
N ILE A 625 -28.42 36.21 33.77
CA ILE A 625 -29.86 36.48 33.94
C ILE A 625 -30.02 37.99 34.10
N LEU A 626 -30.88 38.62 33.29
CA LEU A 626 -31.21 40.04 33.44
C LEU A 626 -31.96 40.31 34.75
N LYS A 627 -31.55 41.35 35.50
CA LYS A 627 -32.47 42.21 36.26
C LYS A 627 -31.92 43.64 36.40
N LYS A 628 -32.82 44.63 36.31
CA LYS A 628 -32.51 46.08 36.34
C LYS A 628 -32.16 46.57 37.76
N GLY A 629 -31.28 47.56 37.89
CA GLY A 629 -31.07 48.31 39.14
C GLY A 629 -29.97 49.39 39.05
N TYR A 630 -30.33 50.64 39.33
CA TYR A 630 -29.48 51.84 39.25
C TYR A 630 -28.29 51.88 40.24
N ILE A 631 -27.22 52.60 39.89
CA ILE A 631 -26.23 53.14 40.85
C ILE A 631 -25.99 54.63 40.56
N VAL A 632 -25.94 55.43 41.63
CA VAL A 632 -25.71 56.89 41.63
C VAL A 632 -24.29 57.19 42.13
N PHE A 633 -23.58 58.12 41.48
CA PHE A 633 -22.25 58.55 41.90
C PHE A 633 -22.28 59.74 42.88
N TYR A 634 -21.43 59.70 43.91
CA TYR A 634 -21.09 60.85 44.76
C TYR A 634 -19.57 61.06 44.75
N VAL A 635 -19.13 62.30 44.51
CA VAL A 635 -17.71 62.70 44.46
C VAL A 635 -17.35 63.56 45.68
N ARG A 636 -16.17 63.34 46.29
CA ARG A 636 -15.61 64.23 47.33
C ARG A 636 -14.09 64.49 47.23
N LYS A 637 -13.79 65.59 46.54
CA LYS A 637 -12.78 66.67 46.82
C LYS A 637 -11.40 66.35 47.45
N GLY A 638 -10.36 66.86 46.77
CA GLY A 638 -9.14 67.51 47.32
C GLY A 638 -8.24 68.03 46.18
N LYS A 639 -8.16 69.35 45.89
CA LYS A 639 -7.17 70.34 46.39
C LYS A 639 -5.71 69.95 46.02
N VAL A 640 -4.85 70.74 45.35
CA VAL A 640 -4.48 72.19 45.38
C VAL A 640 -3.82 72.55 44.01
N LYS A 641 -4.22 73.60 43.25
CA LYS A 641 -3.76 75.02 43.25
C LYS A 641 -2.28 75.25 42.85
N LYS A 642 -2.00 75.77 41.64
CA LYS A 642 -1.37 77.08 41.25
C LYS A 642 -0.66 76.87 39.89
N GLU A 643 -0.37 77.82 38.99
CA GLU A 643 -0.75 79.23 38.77
C GLU A 643 -0.55 79.55 37.26
N GLU A 644 -1.40 80.38 36.63
CA GLU A 644 -1.10 81.74 36.12
C GLU A 644 0.14 81.91 35.20
N GLU A 645 -0.09 82.10 33.89
CA GLU A 645 0.25 83.36 33.21
C GLU A 645 -0.54 83.55 31.89
N LYS A 646 -0.72 84.82 31.48
CA LYS A 646 -1.40 85.27 30.25
C LYS A 646 -0.46 86.17 29.45
N VAL A 647 -0.63 86.22 28.12
CA VAL A 647 -0.47 87.35 27.18
C VAL A 647 -0.62 86.71 25.77
N LYS A 648 -1.66 87.03 24.99
CA LYS A 648 -1.71 88.09 23.92
C LYS A 648 -0.62 87.88 22.84
N GLU A 649 -0.87 88.06 21.55
CA GLU A 649 -1.94 88.80 20.86
C GLU A 649 -2.26 88.14 19.49
N GLU A 650 -3.34 88.58 18.83
CA GLU A 650 -3.84 88.02 17.56
C GLU A 650 -3.10 88.60 16.34
N GLU A 651 -2.94 87.81 15.27
CA GLU A 651 -2.97 88.36 13.91
C GLU A 651 -3.56 87.34 12.91
N VAL A 652 -4.08 87.83 11.79
CA VAL A 652 -5.19 87.21 11.04
C VAL A 652 -4.84 86.98 9.55
N GLN A 653 -5.52 85.99 8.94
CA GLN A 653 -5.88 85.86 7.51
C GLN A 653 -5.12 84.89 6.56
N ILE A 654 -5.69 83.68 6.45
CA ILE A 654 -6.18 83.00 5.22
C ILE A 654 -5.22 82.78 4.02
N THR A 655 -4.94 81.51 3.71
CA THR A 655 -5.29 80.83 2.42
C THR A 655 -5.20 79.29 2.61
N PRO A 656 -5.82 78.44 1.75
CA PRO A 656 -6.53 77.24 2.23
C PRO A 656 -5.67 75.99 2.42
N GLU A 657 -6.00 75.20 3.46
CA GLU A 657 -5.51 73.83 3.63
C GLU A 657 -6.27 72.83 2.74
N VAL A 658 -5.54 71.83 2.27
CA VAL A 658 -6.02 70.74 1.40
C VAL A 658 -6.93 69.80 2.19
N GLN A 659 -7.96 69.29 1.53
CA GLN A 659 -8.78 68.21 2.08
C GLN A 659 -8.00 66.89 2.04
N ASP A 660 -7.50 66.43 3.20
CA ASP A 660 -7.01 65.07 3.34
C ASP A 660 -8.21 64.11 3.34
N GLU A 661 -8.45 63.45 2.21
CA GLU A 661 -9.36 62.30 2.12
C GLU A 661 -8.82 61.15 2.96
N VAL A 662 -9.57 60.74 3.99
CA VAL A 662 -9.23 59.56 4.79
C VAL A 662 -9.37 58.32 3.91
N ASN A 663 -8.24 57.70 3.57
CA ASN A 663 -8.18 56.55 2.70
C ASN A 663 -8.89 55.33 3.34
N LEU A 664 -10.06 54.97 2.79
CA LEU A 664 -11.04 54.02 3.36
C LEU A 664 -10.80 52.54 2.99
N GLU A 665 -9.75 52.24 2.21
CA GLU A 665 -9.63 50.97 1.48
C GLU A 665 -9.29 49.71 2.32
N ASN A 666 -9.04 49.80 3.62
CA ASN A 666 -8.60 48.66 4.45
C ASN A 666 -9.38 48.46 5.76
N VAL A 667 -10.71 48.58 5.72
CA VAL A 667 -11.58 48.04 6.78
C VAL A 667 -11.98 46.61 6.40
N PRO A 668 -11.70 45.57 7.24
CA PRO A 668 -12.16 44.22 6.98
C PRO A 668 -13.69 44.19 6.85
N TRP A 669 -14.21 43.62 5.76
CA TRP A 669 -15.65 43.55 5.53
C TRP A 669 -16.30 42.72 6.63
N SER A 670 -17.16 43.35 7.43
CA SER A 670 -17.91 42.67 8.49
C SER A 670 -19.32 42.35 8.00
N PRO A 671 -19.72 41.06 7.98
CA PRO A 671 -21.04 40.68 7.53
C PRO A 671 -22.14 41.34 8.40
N PRO A 672 -23.22 41.88 7.79
CA PRO A 672 -24.29 42.51 8.55
C PRO A 672 -25.02 41.49 9.44
N PRO A 673 -25.45 41.88 10.67
CA PRO A 673 -26.26 41.03 11.53
C PRO A 673 -27.72 40.99 11.03
N ASP A 674 -28.33 39.82 11.01
CA ASP A 674 -29.73 39.62 10.67
C ASP A 674 -30.59 39.59 11.93
N VAL A 675 -30.95 40.79 12.41
CA VAL A 675 -31.80 40.98 13.59
C VAL A 675 -33.18 40.35 13.38
N ILE A 676 -33.69 40.35 12.14
CA ILE A 676 -35.00 39.80 11.81
C ILE A 676 -34.98 38.26 11.87
N LEU A 677 -33.92 37.63 11.36
CA LEU A 677 -33.72 36.18 11.54
C LEU A 677 -33.63 35.82 13.03
N LEU A 678 -32.95 36.63 13.85
CA LEU A 678 -32.88 36.42 15.29
C LEU A 678 -34.28 36.53 15.95
N GLU A 679 -35.11 37.47 15.55
CA GLU A 679 -36.53 37.53 15.97
C GLU A 679 -37.30 36.27 15.53
N TYR A 680 -37.16 35.83 14.28
CA TYR A 680 -37.83 34.64 13.76
C TYR A 680 -37.45 33.36 14.53
N ILE A 681 -36.16 33.18 14.84
CA ILE A 681 -35.67 32.07 15.66
C ILE A 681 -36.27 32.14 17.08
N ASN A 682 -36.30 33.32 17.69
CA ASN A 682 -36.85 33.51 19.03
C ASN A 682 -38.36 33.26 19.11
N ASP A 683 -39.11 33.65 18.08
CA ASP A 683 -40.55 33.41 17.99
C ASP A 683 -40.84 31.92 17.78
N ALA A 684 -40.19 31.28 16.81
CA ALA A 684 -40.30 29.84 16.56
C ALA A 684 -39.94 29.01 17.79
N SER A 685 -38.90 29.41 18.52
CA SER A 685 -38.49 28.75 19.78
C SER A 685 -39.55 28.83 20.89
N LYS A 686 -40.43 29.85 20.87
CA LYS A 686 -41.52 30.01 21.86
C LYS A 686 -42.81 29.31 21.43
N THR A 687 -43.10 29.28 20.14
CA THR A 687 -44.40 28.82 19.61
C THR A 687 -44.39 27.38 19.10
N ILE A 688 -43.28 26.93 18.50
CA ILE A 688 -43.17 25.64 17.82
C ILE A 688 -42.50 24.60 18.72
N LEU A 689 -41.39 24.95 19.37
CA LEU A 689 -40.64 24.01 20.23
C LEU A 689 -41.51 23.31 21.30
N PRO A 690 -42.50 23.96 21.97
CA PRO A 690 -43.35 23.31 22.97
C PRO A 690 -44.39 22.31 22.42
N LEU A 691 -44.51 22.14 21.10
CA LEU A 691 -45.50 21.25 20.50
C LEU A 691 -45.19 19.76 20.77
N THR A 692 -46.24 18.97 20.98
CA THR A 692 -46.16 17.61 21.55
C THR A 692 -45.49 16.55 20.67
N THR A 693 -45.37 16.78 19.36
CA THR A 693 -44.82 15.80 18.41
C THR A 693 -44.05 16.50 17.30
N THR A 694 -42.99 15.86 16.80
CA THR A 694 -42.18 16.37 15.68
C THR A 694 -43.02 16.64 14.42
N TRP A 695 -44.06 15.83 14.19
CA TRP A 695 -45.06 16.08 13.14
C TRP A 695 -45.69 17.48 13.26
N LYS A 696 -46.25 17.81 14.44
CA LYS A 696 -46.85 19.14 14.69
C LYS A 696 -45.79 20.25 14.61
N GLN A 697 -44.58 20.01 15.09
CA GLN A 697 -43.48 20.97 15.00
C GLN A 697 -43.11 21.30 13.55
N VAL A 698 -42.99 20.29 12.68
CA VAL A 698 -42.71 20.48 11.24
C VAL A 698 -43.84 21.22 10.54
N VAL A 699 -45.09 20.82 10.75
CA VAL A 699 -46.26 21.48 10.13
C VAL A 699 -46.35 22.96 10.55
N ALA A 700 -46.21 23.25 11.84
CA ALA A 700 -46.24 24.61 12.35
C ALA A 700 -45.06 25.47 11.86
N LEU A 701 -43.87 24.87 11.71
CA LEU A 701 -42.70 25.56 11.14
C LEU A 701 -42.88 25.87 9.65
N ALA A 702 -43.47 24.96 8.89
CA ALA A 702 -43.75 25.17 7.47
C ALA A 702 -44.72 26.35 7.25
N GLN A 703 -45.79 26.40 8.05
CA GLN A 703 -46.74 27.52 8.07
C GLN A 703 -46.06 28.83 8.48
N PHE A 704 -45.29 28.83 9.58
CA PHE A 704 -44.55 30.01 10.04
C PHE A 704 -43.59 30.56 8.97
N VAL A 705 -42.84 29.69 8.28
CA VAL A 705 -41.91 30.09 7.21
C VAL A 705 -42.67 30.68 6.02
N ALA A 706 -43.78 30.07 5.60
CA ALA A 706 -44.62 30.61 4.54
C ALA A 706 -45.18 31.99 4.90
N ASP A 707 -45.73 32.17 6.11
CA ASP A 707 -46.27 33.44 6.59
C ASP A 707 -45.22 34.56 6.61
N LYS A 708 -43.98 34.27 7.01
CA LYS A 708 -42.88 35.25 6.98
C LYS A 708 -42.39 35.57 5.56
N MET A 709 -42.72 34.75 4.56
CA MET A 709 -42.24 34.84 3.17
C MET A 709 -43.34 35.00 2.10
N GLY A 710 -44.50 35.53 2.50
CA GLY A 710 -45.57 35.96 1.58
C GLY A 710 -46.83 35.08 1.55
N GLY A 711 -46.95 34.12 2.47
CA GLY A 711 -48.12 33.24 2.60
C GLY A 711 -48.15 32.07 1.60
N PRO A 712 -49.21 31.23 1.62
CA PRO A 712 -49.46 30.22 0.59
C PRO A 712 -49.69 30.85 -0.78
N ILE A 713 -49.30 30.15 -1.85
CA ILE A 713 -49.39 30.61 -3.24
C ILE A 713 -50.25 29.62 -4.03
N GLU A 714 -51.26 30.11 -4.76
CA GLU A 714 -52.03 29.27 -5.68
C GLU A 714 -51.13 28.73 -6.81
N ARG A 715 -51.18 27.43 -7.11
CA ARG A 715 -50.31 26.77 -8.10
C ARG A 715 -50.26 27.50 -9.44
N ASP A 716 -51.40 27.97 -9.92
CA ASP A 716 -51.53 28.65 -11.21
C ASP A 716 -51.02 30.10 -11.22
N ARG A 717 -50.84 30.73 -10.04
CA ARG A 717 -50.42 32.14 -9.89
C ARG A 717 -48.96 32.32 -9.46
N LEU A 718 -48.14 31.28 -9.57
CA LEU A 718 -46.71 31.39 -9.24
C LEU A 718 -46.00 32.49 -10.06
N HIS A 719 -46.48 32.77 -11.28
CA HIS A 719 -45.97 33.82 -12.16
C HIS A 719 -46.34 35.25 -11.73
N ASP A 720 -47.43 35.43 -10.97
CA ASP A 720 -47.83 36.72 -10.40
C ASP A 720 -47.03 37.06 -9.12
N PHE A 721 -46.34 36.08 -8.54
CA PHE A 721 -45.59 36.25 -7.30
C PHE A 721 -44.22 36.89 -7.56
N SER A 722 -44.19 38.21 -7.73
CA SER A 722 -42.98 39.01 -8.05
C SER A 722 -41.93 39.00 -6.92
N TRP A 723 -41.23 37.88 -6.74
CA TRP A 723 -40.16 37.72 -5.75
C TRP A 723 -38.83 38.29 -6.26
N GLU A 724 -38.58 38.25 -7.57
CA GLU A 724 -37.37 38.80 -8.20
C GLU A 724 -37.24 40.30 -7.91
N LEU A 725 -38.33 41.05 -8.13
CA LEU A 725 -38.39 42.50 -7.84
C LEU A 725 -38.12 42.79 -6.35
N HIS A 726 -38.72 42.00 -5.44
CA HIS A 726 -38.50 42.14 -4.00
C HIS A 726 -37.03 41.90 -3.60
N ILE A 727 -36.34 40.95 -4.25
CA ILE A 727 -34.91 40.72 -4.02
C ILE A 727 -34.08 41.89 -4.56
N SER A 728 -34.35 42.36 -5.79
CA SER A 728 -33.65 43.50 -6.38
C SER A 728 -33.82 44.80 -5.58
N GLU A 729 -35.01 45.03 -4.98
CA GLU A 729 -35.26 46.13 -4.05
C GLU A 729 -34.34 46.06 -2.82
N ILE A 730 -34.13 44.86 -2.25
CA ILE A 730 -33.21 44.68 -1.11
C ILE A 730 -31.75 44.88 -1.53
N GLU A 731 -31.32 44.33 -2.67
CA GLU A 731 -29.95 44.49 -3.16
C GLU A 731 -29.61 45.97 -3.44
N PHE A 732 -30.58 46.73 -3.98
CA PHE A 732 -30.46 48.17 -4.17
C PHE A 732 -30.43 48.94 -2.83
N GLU A 733 -31.27 48.57 -1.86
CA GLU A 733 -31.27 49.17 -0.51
C GLU A 733 -29.93 48.94 0.21
N LEU A 734 -29.39 47.73 0.12
CA LEU A 734 -28.13 47.31 0.76
C LEU A 734 -26.88 47.73 -0.02
N LYS A 735 -27.02 48.09 -1.31
CA LYS A 735 -25.92 48.29 -2.27
C LYS A 735 -24.96 47.09 -2.34
N CYS A 736 -25.51 45.88 -2.21
CA CYS A 736 -24.75 44.64 -2.12
C CYS A 736 -25.61 43.45 -2.57
N ASN A 737 -24.99 42.49 -3.26
CA ASN A 737 -25.59 41.22 -3.69
C ASN A 737 -25.76 40.19 -2.56
N VAL A 738 -25.28 40.49 -1.34
CA VAL A 738 -25.43 39.64 -0.16
C VAL A 738 -26.70 40.04 0.60
N VAL A 739 -27.72 39.19 0.50
CA VAL A 739 -29.07 39.42 1.06
C VAL A 739 -29.27 38.60 2.34
N PRO A 740 -29.46 39.24 3.52
CA PRO A 740 -29.83 38.53 4.74
C PRO A 740 -31.21 37.89 4.63
N ILE A 741 -31.33 36.60 4.98
CA ILE A 741 -32.57 35.82 4.81
C ILE A 741 -33.80 36.47 5.47
N GLY A 742 -33.63 37.14 6.61
CA GLY A 742 -34.71 37.80 7.35
C GLY A 742 -35.27 39.04 6.64
N LYS A 743 -34.55 39.64 5.68
CA LYS A 743 -35.09 40.69 4.81
C LYS A 743 -36.01 40.16 3.70
N VAL A 744 -35.91 38.88 3.33
CA VAL A 744 -36.73 38.28 2.26
C VAL A 744 -38.17 38.09 2.75
N LYS A 745 -39.08 38.98 2.32
CA LYS A 745 -40.52 38.93 2.66
C LYS A 745 -41.39 38.26 1.60
N LYS A 746 -40.88 38.12 0.38
CA LYS A 746 -41.48 37.32 -0.69
C LYS A 746 -40.43 36.32 -1.16
N GLY A 747 -40.58 35.07 -0.75
CA GLY A 747 -39.60 34.01 -1.02
C GLY A 747 -40.17 32.90 -1.89
N THR A 748 -39.49 32.55 -2.98
CA THR A 748 -39.71 31.32 -3.74
C THR A 748 -39.13 30.08 -3.02
N PHE A 749 -39.30 28.88 -3.60
CA PHE A 749 -38.93 27.56 -3.06
C PHE A 749 -37.63 27.55 -2.24
N TYR A 750 -36.51 28.01 -2.83
CA TYR A 750 -35.21 27.94 -2.16
C TYR A 750 -35.05 28.89 -0.97
N HIS A 751 -35.68 30.06 -0.99
CA HIS A 751 -35.67 30.98 0.14
C HIS A 751 -36.40 30.36 1.33
N ARG A 752 -37.59 29.79 1.08
CA ARG A 752 -38.40 29.13 2.10
C ARG A 752 -37.71 27.88 2.63
N ALA A 753 -37.17 27.03 1.76
CA ALA A 753 -36.49 25.81 2.18
C ALA A 753 -35.22 26.08 3.01
N LEU A 754 -34.47 27.14 2.66
CA LEU A 754 -33.30 27.57 3.43
C LEU A 754 -33.71 28.16 4.79
N LEU A 755 -34.72 29.04 4.85
CA LEU A 755 -35.20 29.58 6.12
C LEU A 755 -35.77 28.48 7.03
N PHE A 756 -36.53 27.54 6.47
CA PHE A 756 -37.01 26.37 7.19
C PHE A 756 -35.85 25.58 7.81
N LYS A 757 -34.84 25.21 7.00
CA LYS A 757 -33.65 24.50 7.48
C LYS A 757 -32.94 25.26 8.61
N VAL A 758 -32.71 26.56 8.44
CA VAL A 758 -32.01 27.41 9.42
C VAL A 758 -32.77 27.48 10.75
N ILE A 759 -34.09 27.67 10.73
CA ILE A 759 -34.89 27.71 11.97
C ILE A 759 -34.98 26.31 12.59
N ALA A 760 -35.22 25.26 11.78
CA ALA A 760 -35.25 23.87 12.21
C ALA A 760 -33.96 23.46 12.95
N ASP A 761 -32.80 23.80 12.38
CA ASP A 761 -31.48 23.58 12.97
C ASP A 761 -31.27 24.34 14.29
N ARG A 762 -31.87 25.53 14.46
CA ARG A 762 -31.81 26.32 15.70
C ARG A 762 -32.75 25.79 16.79
N ILE A 763 -33.85 25.13 16.44
CA ILE A 763 -34.84 24.57 17.39
C ILE A 763 -34.78 23.04 17.52
N GLY A 764 -33.82 22.38 16.88
CA GLY A 764 -33.57 20.93 17.04
C GLY A 764 -34.45 20.00 16.20
N ILE A 765 -35.07 20.50 15.11
CA ILE A 765 -35.84 19.67 14.17
C ILE A 765 -34.89 19.16 13.07
N GLY A 766 -34.63 17.85 13.06
CA GLY A 766 -33.79 17.23 12.03
C GLY A 766 -34.45 17.20 10.66
N CYS A 767 -33.96 18.04 9.73
CA CYS A 767 -34.39 18.05 8.33
C CYS A 767 -33.20 18.18 7.37
N SER A 768 -33.34 17.60 6.18
CA SER A 768 -32.42 17.82 5.06
C SER A 768 -32.80 19.11 4.31
N LEU A 769 -31.85 19.66 3.54
CA LEU A 769 -32.08 20.71 2.55
C LEU A 769 -31.59 20.20 1.19
N VAL A 770 -32.48 20.11 0.22
CA VAL A 770 -32.23 19.52 -1.10
C VAL A 770 -32.49 20.57 -2.17
N ARG A 771 -31.51 20.79 -3.04
CA ARG A 771 -31.60 21.64 -4.22
C ARG A 771 -32.09 20.82 -5.41
N GLY A 772 -33.06 21.35 -6.15
CA GLY A 772 -33.50 20.84 -7.44
C GLY A 772 -33.09 21.77 -8.58
N GLU A 773 -33.63 21.48 -9.76
CA GLU A 773 -33.44 22.30 -10.96
C GLU A 773 -34.29 23.58 -10.92
N TYR A 774 -34.01 24.54 -11.82
CA TYR A 774 -34.81 25.75 -12.05
C TYR A 774 -35.21 26.53 -10.77
N ASN A 775 -34.23 26.75 -9.88
CA ASN A 775 -34.44 27.42 -8.59
C ASN A 775 -35.42 26.72 -7.62
N ARG A 776 -35.70 25.41 -7.77
CA ARG A 776 -36.38 24.66 -6.71
C ARG A 776 -35.40 24.21 -5.62
N ALA A 777 -35.92 24.15 -4.40
CA ALA A 777 -35.33 23.40 -3.30
C ALA A 777 -36.44 23.03 -2.32
N TRP A 778 -36.23 21.99 -1.53
CA TRP A 778 -37.20 21.49 -0.56
C TRP A 778 -36.50 20.95 0.69
N ASN A 779 -37.28 20.69 1.73
CA ASN A 779 -36.82 20.00 2.93
C ASN A 779 -37.41 18.61 3.02
N GLU A 780 -36.60 17.68 3.51
CA GLU A 780 -37.00 16.29 3.74
C GLU A 780 -36.85 15.98 5.24
N VAL A 781 -37.86 15.35 5.82
CA VAL A 781 -37.89 14.97 7.25
C VAL A 781 -38.19 13.49 7.39
N LYS A 782 -37.60 12.86 8.41
CA LYS A 782 -37.90 11.47 8.80
C LYS A 782 -38.85 11.48 9.97
N LEU A 783 -40.06 10.96 9.77
CA LEU A 783 -41.13 10.93 10.77
C LEU A 783 -41.62 9.49 10.94
N VAL A 784 -42.03 9.13 12.15
CA VAL A 784 -42.67 7.83 12.43
C VAL A 784 -44.18 8.03 12.36
N ASP A 785 -44.87 7.21 11.59
CA ASP A 785 -46.33 7.21 11.49
C ASP A 785 -46.96 6.77 12.82
N ASP A 786 -48.01 7.46 13.24
CA ASP A 786 -48.85 6.97 14.34
C ASP A 786 -49.48 5.62 13.95
N SER A 787 -49.38 4.63 14.84
CA SER A 787 -49.87 3.26 14.61
C SER A 787 -51.34 3.26 14.14
N PRO A 788 -51.64 2.77 12.92
CA PRO A 788 -53.02 2.44 12.59
C PRO A 788 -53.47 1.31 13.53
N GLN A 789 -54.60 1.53 14.21
CA GLN A 789 -55.28 0.59 15.12
C GLN A 789 -54.78 0.52 16.59
N GLY A 790 -53.95 1.49 17.04
CA GLY A 790 -53.77 1.73 18.49
C GLY A 790 -53.04 0.63 19.26
N ILE A 791 -52.20 -0.16 18.59
CA ILE A 791 -51.35 -1.16 19.25
C ILE A 791 -50.10 -0.47 19.80
N THR A 792 -50.16 -0.03 21.06
CA THR A 792 -49.00 0.52 21.79
C THR A 792 -47.87 -0.50 21.83
N GLY A 793 -46.76 -0.21 21.13
CA GLY A 793 -45.54 -1.02 21.16
C GLY A 793 -44.92 -1.33 19.79
N LEU A 794 -45.65 -1.16 18.68
CA LEU A 794 -45.10 -1.34 17.33
C LEU A 794 -44.48 -0.02 16.82
N LEU A 795 -43.16 0.09 16.95
CA LEU A 795 -42.37 1.12 16.27
C LEU A 795 -42.30 0.79 14.78
N LEU A 796 -43.10 1.49 13.97
CA LEU A 796 -42.97 1.48 12.51
C LEU A 796 -41.64 2.14 12.11
N PRO A 797 -40.98 1.69 11.02
CA PRO A 797 -39.79 2.35 10.52
C PRO A 797 -40.12 3.80 10.11
N PRO A 798 -39.26 4.79 10.42
CA PRO A 798 -39.49 6.18 10.04
C PRO A 798 -39.49 6.32 8.53
N GLN A 799 -40.45 7.09 8.00
CA GLN A 799 -40.64 7.36 6.59
C GLN A 799 -40.13 8.76 6.23
N GLU A 800 -39.69 8.94 4.99
CA GLU A 800 -39.25 10.23 4.47
C GLU A 800 -40.41 11.00 3.85
N TYR A 801 -40.55 12.25 4.26
CA TYR A 801 -41.58 13.19 3.81
C TYR A 801 -40.94 14.47 3.28
N ILE A 802 -41.48 14.97 2.18
CA ILE A 802 -41.17 16.29 1.63
C ILE A 802 -42.18 17.29 2.18
N ILE A 803 -41.68 18.42 2.65
CA ILE A 803 -42.50 19.49 3.21
C ILE A 803 -42.92 20.45 2.07
N ASP A 804 -44.22 20.63 1.87
CA ASP A 804 -44.72 21.74 1.06
C ASP A 804 -44.55 23.05 1.85
N LEU A 805 -43.87 24.02 1.25
CA LEU A 805 -43.65 25.37 1.77
C LEU A 805 -44.27 26.45 0.87
N MET A 806 -44.88 26.07 -0.26
CA MET A 806 -45.32 26.96 -1.33
C MET A 806 -46.84 26.96 -1.49
N PHE A 807 -47.45 25.79 -1.74
CA PHE A 807 -48.85 25.71 -2.15
C PHE A 807 -49.77 25.42 -0.95
N GLU A 808 -49.48 24.35 -0.22
CA GLU A 808 -50.18 23.97 1.01
C GLU A 808 -49.17 23.88 2.18
N PRO A 809 -48.72 25.02 2.76
CA PRO A 809 -47.68 25.04 3.79
C PRO A 809 -47.96 24.10 4.97
N GLY A 810 -47.07 23.11 5.12
CA GLY A 810 -47.18 22.07 6.15
C GLY A 810 -47.85 20.78 5.69
N ASN A 811 -48.27 20.66 4.43
CA ASN A 811 -48.57 19.36 3.83
C ASN A 811 -47.28 18.51 3.76
N LEU A 812 -47.39 17.22 4.08
CA LEU A 812 -46.28 16.29 4.18
C LEU A 812 -46.42 15.18 3.15
N MET A 813 -45.77 15.38 2.01
CA MET A 813 -45.82 14.50 0.85
C MET A 813 -44.84 13.35 1.03
N LYS A 814 -45.34 12.11 1.13
CA LYS A 814 -44.48 10.92 1.22
C LYS A 814 -43.53 10.85 0.03
N GLN A 815 -42.24 10.66 0.30
CA GLN A 815 -41.20 10.59 -0.73
C GLN A 815 -41.49 9.44 -1.71
N GLY A 816 -41.38 9.70 -3.02
CA GLY A 816 -41.74 8.75 -4.08
C GLY A 816 -43.25 8.66 -4.37
N SER A 817 -44.07 9.54 -3.81
CA SER A 817 -45.45 9.74 -4.26
C SER A 817 -45.51 10.66 -5.49
N ALA A 818 -46.54 10.48 -6.33
CA ALA A 818 -46.79 11.36 -7.47
C ALA A 818 -47.07 12.83 -7.07
N GLU A 819 -47.36 13.10 -5.79
CA GLU A 819 -47.44 14.45 -5.26
C GLU A 819 -46.06 15.04 -4.96
N ALA A 820 -45.21 14.28 -4.25
CA ALA A 820 -43.81 14.63 -4.01
C ALA A 820 -43.04 14.87 -5.33
N ASP A 821 -43.26 14.05 -6.35
CA ASP A 821 -42.57 14.20 -7.64
C ASP A 821 -43.06 15.42 -8.42
N ARG A 822 -44.35 15.79 -8.34
CA ARG A 822 -44.89 17.07 -8.85
C ARG A 822 -44.44 18.29 -8.03
N TYR A 823 -43.93 18.09 -6.80
CA TYR A 823 -43.31 19.16 -6.01
C TYR A 823 -41.81 19.33 -6.34
N LYS A 824 -41.14 18.27 -6.80
CA LYS A 824 -39.76 18.34 -7.31
C LYS A 824 -39.69 18.86 -8.75
N CYS A 825 -40.57 18.35 -9.60
CA CYS A 825 -40.63 18.61 -11.04
C CYS A 825 -41.82 19.52 -11.39
N ILE A 826 -42.02 19.81 -12.67
CA ILE A 826 -43.26 20.41 -13.21
C ILE A 826 -44.27 19.29 -13.45
#